data_AF-A0AA51YAV3-F1
#
_entry.id   AF-A0AA51YAV3-F1
#
_cell.length_a   1.000
_cell.length_b   1.000
_cell.length_c   1.000
_cell.angle_alpha   90.00
_cell.angle_beta   90.00
_cell.angle_gamma   90.00
#
_symmetry.space_group_name_H-M   'P 1'
#
loop_
_entity.id
_entity.type
_entity.pdbx_description
1 polymer ?
#
loop_
_entity_poly.entity_id
_entity_poly.type
_entity_poly.pdbx_seq_one_letter_code
_entity_poly.pdbx_strand_id
1 'polypeptide(L)'
;MPDYGHELLFGTFTTPSAKDPQHAVSVAQAAEAAGLDAVTIQDHPYNSDFLDTYTLLTWIAAKTSRIRVAANVSNLPLRPPVVLAKAAASIDLLSGGRFEMGLGAGGFGDAIKAAGGPDLTAGQRVDALDEAIEVMRGVWDTSRAGLKHEGEHYKIAGLRRGPRPAHEIGIWLGAYKPRMLALTGAKADGWLPSLDYIKSPTIAESNAMIDEAALAAGRQPSDIKRLLNIMRLSGESAGEWIEQLTGLVLEHGFSGFFFGGDDPEMIRTLGEEIAPAVRAAVDQARAQTGTAAPKSSRALSKRVEGIDYDALPAALSDRAIEPGDFRYGGVRHSYVWSGRPGLVIKPQNAGEVSEAVLYARAQDVPLSVRSGGHGISGRSTNRGGIVIDLGAMNGIEVLDAERGLVRLGPGARWSEVAAKLAEHGLAMSSGDYGGVGVGGLATAGGLGYLARKFGLTIDHVVAAEIVLADGRIVRADAENEPDLFWAIRGAGGNFGIVTAFELAAYRLGNIVQAIQVFDGSDMAGILERWGGLVEASPREVTSFLMAVGRRGGQPPVAQAITVYAGEDTDAAAEAINALSEAGPIIEQRAYLVPYPAIIAQPGGEHHGGGAVIRSGLVEHFTPEIARRASALLSSGAANLLQVRSVGGAVNDVPSDAMAYPHRTQNFSLIAAGSRGSADVLDALWDQLRPLLDGMYLNFETDTHPDRLTEAFPEPALSRLRALKRRYDPGNVFNQNFAIPPAEELREVG
;
A
#
# COMPACT_ATOMS: atom_id res chain seq x y z
N MET A 1 -26.09 -8.28 27.67
CA MET A 1 -26.37 -6.85 27.40
C MET A 1 -25.95 -6.58 25.96
N PRO A 2 -26.71 -5.82 25.16
CA PRO A 2 -26.51 -5.67 23.72
C PRO A 2 -25.42 -4.64 23.36
N ASP A 3 -24.50 -4.31 24.27
CA ASP A 3 -23.34 -3.51 23.90
C ASP A 3 -22.46 -4.31 22.92
N TYR A 4 -22.47 -3.89 21.66
CA TYR A 4 -21.73 -4.52 20.57
C TYR A 4 -20.25 -4.13 20.55
N GLY A 5 -19.78 -3.31 21.50
CA GLY A 5 -18.37 -2.91 21.62
C GLY A 5 -17.92 -1.84 20.64
N HIS A 6 -18.84 -1.22 19.89
CA HIS A 6 -18.51 -0.17 18.93
C HIS A 6 -17.91 1.08 19.60
N GLU A 7 -16.97 1.71 18.91
CA GLU A 7 -16.49 3.06 19.24
C GLU A 7 -17.65 4.06 19.22
N LEU A 8 -17.67 5.00 20.17
CA LEU A 8 -18.71 6.00 20.29
C LEU A 8 -18.44 7.21 19.40
N LEU A 9 -19.42 7.51 18.55
CA LEU A 9 -19.45 8.68 17.66
C LEU A 9 -20.41 9.73 18.22
N PHE A 10 -19.92 10.95 18.35
CA PHE A 10 -20.70 12.13 18.72
C PHE A 10 -20.61 13.16 17.61
N GLY A 11 -21.73 13.76 17.28
CA GLY A 11 -21.77 14.73 16.20
C GLY A 11 -23.01 15.60 16.19
N THR A 12 -23.07 16.45 15.18
CA THR A 12 -24.20 17.35 14.96
C THR A 12 -25.07 16.88 13.80
N PHE A 13 -26.37 17.18 13.90
CA PHE A 13 -27.32 17.13 12.81
C PHE A 13 -27.67 18.57 12.45
N THR A 14 -27.09 19.04 11.34
CA THR A 14 -27.18 20.42 10.88
C THR A 14 -28.14 20.57 9.69
N THR A 15 -28.92 21.64 9.71
CA THR A 15 -29.84 22.00 8.62
C THR A 15 -29.08 22.72 7.49
N PRO A 16 -29.19 22.28 6.22
CA PRO A 16 -28.51 22.91 5.08
C PRO A 16 -29.23 24.19 4.59
N SER A 17 -29.47 25.17 5.46
CA SER A 17 -30.22 26.37 5.12
C SER A 17 -29.56 27.18 3.99
N ALA A 18 -30.34 27.53 2.96
CA ALA A 18 -29.91 28.44 1.90
C ALA A 18 -30.04 29.93 2.28
N LYS A 19 -30.71 30.24 3.40
CA LYS A 19 -30.84 31.62 3.91
C LYS A 19 -29.53 32.14 4.50
N ASP A 20 -28.77 31.23 5.12
CA ASP A 20 -27.39 31.46 5.54
C ASP A 20 -26.53 30.27 5.10
N PRO A 21 -26.01 30.31 3.85
CA PRO A 21 -25.26 29.20 3.28
C PRO A 21 -23.98 28.83 4.03
N GLN A 22 -23.43 29.76 4.82
CA GLN A 22 -22.15 29.57 5.50
C GLN A 22 -22.33 29.00 6.92
N HIS A 23 -23.52 29.14 7.50
CA HIS A 23 -23.83 28.69 8.86
C HIS A 23 -23.49 27.21 9.09
N ALA A 24 -23.89 26.32 8.18
CA ALA A 24 -23.60 24.89 8.31
C ALA A 24 -22.09 24.58 8.32
N VAL A 25 -21.28 25.40 7.64
CA VAL A 25 -19.81 25.28 7.65
C VAL A 25 -19.27 25.74 9.00
N SER A 26 -19.76 26.85 9.53
CA SER A 26 -19.38 27.35 10.85
C SER A 26 -19.70 26.34 11.96
N VAL A 27 -20.87 25.70 11.89
CA VAL A 27 -21.27 24.62 12.81
C VAL A 27 -20.31 23.42 12.71
N ALA A 28 -19.94 23.01 11.50
CA ALA A 28 -18.97 21.92 11.32
C ALA A 28 -17.58 22.25 11.88
N GLN A 29 -17.12 23.50 11.70
CA GLN A 29 -15.84 23.96 12.26
C GLN A 29 -15.89 24.04 13.79
N ALA A 30 -16.99 24.51 14.36
CA ALA A 30 -17.20 24.53 15.81
C ALA A 30 -17.23 23.11 16.39
N ALA A 31 -17.90 22.18 15.71
CA ALA A 31 -17.92 20.77 16.09
C ALA A 31 -16.52 20.14 16.06
N GLU A 32 -15.72 20.41 15.02
CA GLU A 32 -14.33 19.93 14.94
C GLU A 32 -13.45 20.53 16.05
N ALA A 33 -13.62 21.80 16.36
CA ALA A 33 -12.88 22.49 17.42
C ALA A 33 -13.24 21.94 18.81
N ALA A 34 -14.52 21.61 19.04
CA ALA A 34 -15.00 21.01 20.28
C ALA A 34 -14.63 19.51 20.44
N GLY A 35 -14.03 18.89 19.42
CA GLY A 35 -13.61 17.49 19.48
C GLY A 35 -14.71 16.48 19.15
N LEU A 36 -15.80 16.90 18.49
CA LEU A 36 -16.81 15.99 17.95
C LEU A 36 -16.29 15.23 16.72
N ASP A 37 -16.85 14.04 16.49
CA ASP A 37 -16.34 13.10 15.49
C ASP A 37 -16.98 13.31 14.11
N ALA A 38 -18.19 13.87 14.05
CA ALA A 38 -18.96 13.95 12.82
C ALA A 38 -19.92 15.14 12.74
N VAL A 39 -20.19 15.59 11.52
CA VAL A 39 -21.30 16.48 11.18
C VAL A 39 -22.15 15.81 10.11
N THR A 40 -23.47 15.84 10.32
CA THR A 40 -24.44 15.19 9.43
C THR A 40 -25.41 16.22 8.86
N ILE A 41 -25.72 16.10 7.57
CA ILE A 41 -26.55 17.06 6.83
C ILE A 41 -27.75 16.35 6.21
N GLN A 42 -28.98 16.73 6.57
CA GLN A 42 -30.18 16.15 5.97
C GLN A 42 -30.26 16.37 4.46
N ASP A 43 -30.96 15.46 3.78
CA ASP A 43 -31.12 15.49 2.32
C ASP A 43 -32.59 15.55 1.91
N HIS A 44 -33.05 16.78 1.65
CA HIS A 44 -34.38 17.07 1.11
C HIS A 44 -34.23 17.91 -0.15
N PRO A 45 -33.82 17.32 -1.30
CA PRO A 45 -33.49 18.07 -2.52
C PRO A 45 -34.71 18.78 -3.15
N TYR A 46 -35.92 18.44 -2.71
CA TYR A 46 -37.17 19.12 -3.09
C TYR A 46 -37.51 20.33 -2.21
N ASN A 47 -36.76 20.59 -1.14
CA ASN A 47 -36.99 21.74 -0.28
C ASN A 47 -36.24 22.96 -0.82
N SER A 48 -36.97 23.99 -1.23
CA SER A 48 -36.41 25.22 -1.80
C SER A 48 -35.56 26.03 -0.83
N ASP A 49 -35.75 25.84 0.47
CA ASP A 49 -34.99 26.56 1.50
C ASP A 49 -33.63 25.90 1.79
N PHE A 50 -33.30 24.77 1.15
CA PHE A 50 -32.09 24.00 1.41
C PHE A 50 -31.08 24.03 0.26
N LEU A 51 -29.80 24.01 0.62
CA LEU A 51 -28.70 23.72 -0.30
C LEU A 51 -28.68 22.25 -0.69
N ASP A 52 -28.04 21.91 -1.82
CA ASP A 52 -27.74 20.51 -2.14
C ASP A 52 -26.75 19.92 -1.12
N THR A 53 -27.15 18.82 -0.51
CA THR A 53 -26.43 18.17 0.58
C THR A 53 -25.03 17.70 0.18
N TYR A 54 -24.84 17.11 -1.00
CA TYR A 54 -23.54 16.54 -1.39
C TYR A 54 -22.54 17.63 -1.78
N THR A 55 -23.02 18.70 -2.41
CA THR A 55 -22.23 19.91 -2.68
C THR A 55 -21.77 20.55 -1.36
N LEU A 56 -22.69 20.72 -0.40
CA LEU A 56 -22.36 21.29 0.91
C LEU A 56 -21.39 20.40 1.70
N LEU A 57 -21.60 19.07 1.73
CA LEU A 57 -20.70 18.13 2.41
C LEU A 57 -19.28 18.19 1.83
N THR A 58 -19.15 18.29 0.51
CA THR A 58 -17.84 18.47 -0.15
C THR A 58 -17.17 19.77 0.31
N TRP A 59 -17.94 20.85 0.40
CA TRP A 59 -17.43 22.14 0.84
C TRP A 59 -17.01 22.13 2.33
N ILE A 60 -17.81 21.50 3.19
CA ILE A 60 -17.48 21.31 4.62
C ILE A 60 -16.21 20.47 4.77
N ALA A 61 -16.10 19.36 4.03
CA ALA A 61 -14.92 18.50 4.08
C ALA A 61 -13.65 19.26 3.68
N ALA A 62 -13.72 20.17 2.71
CA ALA A 62 -12.60 21.01 2.30
C ALA A 62 -12.24 22.12 3.32
N LYS A 63 -13.14 22.43 4.26
CA LYS A 63 -12.95 23.47 5.30
C LYS A 63 -12.64 22.90 6.70
N THR A 64 -12.50 21.58 6.79
CA THR A 64 -12.25 20.82 8.02
C THR A 64 -11.16 19.79 7.76
N SER A 65 -10.54 19.29 8.83
CA SER A 65 -9.32 18.45 8.73
C SER A 65 -9.45 17.07 9.36
N ARG A 66 -10.32 16.91 10.36
CA ARG A 66 -10.53 15.67 11.12
C ARG A 66 -11.97 15.19 11.12
N ILE A 67 -12.95 16.09 11.23
CA ILE A 67 -14.35 15.71 11.45
C ILE A 67 -14.90 14.90 10.26
N ARG A 68 -15.66 13.85 10.54
CA ARG A 68 -16.38 13.09 9.53
C ARG A 68 -17.56 13.89 8.99
N VAL A 69 -17.86 13.73 7.71
CA VAL A 69 -19.00 14.36 7.06
C VAL A 69 -19.96 13.28 6.58
N ALA A 70 -21.25 13.44 6.85
CA ALA A 70 -22.24 12.45 6.43
C ALA A 70 -23.54 13.06 5.91
N ALA A 71 -24.15 12.42 4.90
CA ALA A 71 -25.53 12.71 4.56
C ALA A 71 -26.46 12.08 5.63
N ASN A 72 -27.28 12.88 6.31
CA ASN A 72 -28.23 12.44 7.33
C ASN A 72 -29.52 11.90 6.70
N VAL A 73 -29.38 10.74 6.07
CA VAL A 73 -30.37 10.00 5.27
C VAL A 73 -30.65 10.65 3.90
N SER A 74 -29.89 10.20 2.90
CA SER A 74 -30.03 10.58 1.49
C SER A 74 -31.36 10.11 0.90
N ASN A 75 -31.98 10.95 0.08
CA ASN A 75 -33.20 10.64 -0.65
C ASN A 75 -32.88 9.85 -1.93
N LEU A 76 -32.79 8.51 -1.81
CA LEU A 76 -32.43 7.64 -2.94
C LEU A 76 -33.30 7.86 -4.19
N PRO A 77 -34.64 8.03 -4.11
CA PRO A 77 -35.47 8.21 -5.31
C PRO A 77 -35.06 9.38 -6.22
N LEU A 78 -34.38 10.39 -5.67
CA LEU A 78 -33.88 11.56 -6.41
C LEU A 78 -32.36 11.53 -6.64
N ARG A 79 -31.67 10.45 -6.23
CA ARG A 79 -30.22 10.27 -6.36
C ARG A 79 -29.91 8.91 -7.00
N PRO A 80 -29.73 8.83 -8.33
CA PRO A 80 -29.42 7.58 -9.01
C PRO A 80 -28.21 6.87 -8.39
N PRO A 81 -28.29 5.56 -8.08
CA PRO A 81 -27.33 4.89 -7.20
C PRO A 81 -25.90 4.89 -7.73
N VAL A 82 -25.70 4.80 -9.05
CA VAL A 82 -24.35 4.89 -9.64
C VAL A 82 -23.73 6.27 -9.44
N VAL A 83 -24.53 7.33 -9.65
CA VAL A 83 -24.08 8.72 -9.47
C VAL A 83 -23.81 8.99 -7.99
N LEU A 84 -24.69 8.49 -7.12
CA LEU A 84 -24.56 8.60 -5.68
C LEU A 84 -23.29 7.91 -5.17
N ALA A 85 -23.02 6.68 -5.62
CA ALA A 85 -21.80 5.95 -5.28
C ALA A 85 -20.54 6.69 -5.72
N LYS A 86 -20.56 7.28 -6.93
CA LYS A 86 -19.45 8.08 -7.42
C LYS A 86 -19.25 9.36 -6.60
N ALA A 87 -20.31 10.05 -6.23
CA ALA A 87 -20.24 11.25 -5.41
C ALA A 87 -19.68 10.93 -4.02
N ALA A 88 -20.20 9.89 -3.37
CA ALA A 88 -19.74 9.39 -2.09
C ALA A 88 -18.24 9.03 -2.12
N ALA A 89 -17.80 8.23 -3.10
CA ALA A 89 -16.39 7.89 -3.26
C ALA A 89 -15.50 9.12 -3.54
N SER A 90 -16.03 10.13 -4.24
CA SER A 90 -15.28 11.35 -4.52
C SER A 90 -15.07 12.20 -3.26
N ILE A 91 -16.13 12.42 -2.47
CA ILE A 91 -16.02 13.13 -1.19
C ILE A 91 -15.07 12.36 -0.26
N ASP A 92 -15.17 11.03 -0.24
CA ASP A 92 -14.31 10.20 0.58
C ASP A 92 -12.83 10.35 0.21
N LEU A 93 -12.49 10.25 -1.07
CA LEU A 93 -11.13 10.46 -1.56
C LEU A 93 -10.61 11.88 -1.31
N LEU A 94 -11.44 12.90 -1.55
CA LEU A 94 -11.08 14.31 -1.34
C LEU A 94 -10.89 14.65 0.14
N SER A 95 -11.63 13.99 1.02
CA SER A 95 -11.58 14.22 2.47
C SER A 95 -10.53 13.36 3.19
N GLY A 96 -9.94 12.37 2.51
CA GLY A 96 -8.99 11.43 3.10
C GLY A 96 -9.62 10.32 3.93
N GLY A 97 -10.82 9.85 3.56
CA GLY A 97 -11.50 8.74 4.25
C GLY A 97 -12.52 9.18 5.31
N ARG A 98 -13.09 10.39 5.21
CA ARG A 98 -13.95 10.97 6.25
C ARG A 98 -15.45 10.97 5.91
N PHE A 99 -15.88 10.32 4.83
CA PHE A 99 -17.27 10.39 4.37
C PHE A 99 -18.11 9.17 4.75
N GLU A 100 -19.27 9.40 5.37
CA GLU A 100 -20.25 8.35 5.66
C GLU A 100 -21.60 8.66 5.01
N MET A 101 -22.48 7.67 4.83
CA MET A 101 -23.73 7.90 4.12
C MET A 101 -24.94 7.27 4.82
N GLY A 102 -25.80 8.14 5.36
CA GLY A 102 -27.19 7.79 5.57
C GLY A 102 -27.91 7.64 4.23
N LEU A 103 -28.76 6.63 4.09
CA LEU A 103 -29.54 6.33 2.90
C LEU A 103 -30.98 5.94 3.28
N GLY A 104 -31.95 6.43 2.53
CA GLY A 104 -33.36 6.17 2.79
C GLY A 104 -34.17 5.93 1.53
N ALA A 105 -35.25 5.17 1.68
CA ALA A 105 -36.23 4.86 0.64
C ALA A 105 -37.06 6.09 0.19
N GLY A 106 -36.91 7.25 0.86
CA GLY A 106 -37.60 8.51 0.58
C GLY A 106 -38.95 8.64 1.29
N GLY A 107 -39.04 9.51 2.31
CA GLY A 107 -40.21 9.62 3.19
C GLY A 107 -41.40 10.45 2.67
N PHE A 108 -41.19 11.33 1.67
CA PHE A 108 -42.19 12.29 1.20
C PHE A 108 -42.55 12.06 -0.27
N GLY A 109 -43.46 11.12 -0.52
CA GLY A 109 -43.80 10.64 -1.87
C GLY A 109 -44.25 11.74 -2.84
N ASP A 110 -45.15 12.63 -2.40
CA ASP A 110 -45.67 13.70 -3.25
C ASP A 110 -44.58 14.68 -3.69
N ALA A 111 -43.67 15.04 -2.79
CA ALA A 111 -42.55 15.92 -3.09
C ALA A 111 -41.52 15.26 -4.02
N ILE A 112 -41.26 13.96 -3.83
CA ILE A 112 -40.39 13.17 -4.72
C ILE A 112 -40.97 13.13 -6.12
N LYS A 113 -42.26 12.84 -6.26
CA LYS A 113 -42.96 12.80 -7.54
C LYS A 113 -42.96 14.17 -8.22
N ALA A 114 -43.21 15.24 -7.47
CA ALA A 114 -43.16 16.61 -7.97
C ALA A 114 -41.77 17.00 -8.49
N ALA A 115 -40.70 16.47 -7.87
CA ALA A 115 -39.31 16.66 -8.30
C ALA A 115 -38.86 15.71 -9.44
N GLY A 116 -39.77 14.93 -10.03
CA GLY A 116 -39.47 14.01 -11.13
C GLY A 116 -38.94 12.64 -10.72
N GLY A 117 -39.02 12.29 -9.43
CA GLY A 117 -38.72 10.96 -8.93
C GLY A 117 -39.80 9.92 -9.27
N PRO A 118 -39.49 8.63 -9.11
CA PRO A 118 -40.41 7.54 -9.46
C PRO A 118 -41.59 7.44 -8.48
N ASP A 119 -42.78 7.18 -9.01
CA ASP A 119 -44.01 6.97 -8.23
C ASP A 119 -44.13 5.51 -7.78
N LEU A 120 -43.43 5.18 -6.69
CA LEU A 120 -43.32 3.82 -6.16
C LEU A 120 -44.14 3.64 -4.88
N THR A 121 -44.76 2.46 -4.74
CA THR A 121 -45.38 2.05 -3.47
C THR A 121 -44.33 1.97 -2.35
N ALA A 122 -44.78 1.95 -1.09
CA ALA A 122 -43.86 1.79 0.04
C ALA A 122 -43.00 0.51 -0.06
N GLY A 123 -43.57 -0.60 -0.52
CA GLY A 123 -42.83 -1.85 -0.73
C GLY A 123 -41.76 -1.72 -1.81
N GLN A 124 -42.15 -1.21 -2.99
CA GLN A 124 -41.23 -1.01 -4.11
C GLN A 124 -40.09 -0.03 -3.79
N ARG A 125 -40.33 0.98 -2.93
CA ARG A 125 -39.24 1.87 -2.47
C ARG A 125 -38.19 1.13 -1.64
N VAL A 126 -38.59 0.12 -0.86
CA VAL A 126 -37.66 -0.73 -0.10
C VAL A 126 -36.92 -1.68 -1.05
N ASP A 127 -37.61 -2.24 -2.05
CA ASP A 127 -36.99 -3.10 -3.07
C ASP A 127 -35.96 -2.34 -3.92
N ALA A 128 -36.30 -1.12 -4.35
CA ALA A 128 -35.35 -0.24 -5.01
C ALA A 128 -34.16 0.09 -4.10
N LEU A 129 -34.37 0.37 -2.81
CA LEU A 129 -33.29 0.61 -1.87
C LEU A 129 -32.37 -0.61 -1.73
N ASP A 130 -32.95 -1.81 -1.70
CA ASP A 130 -32.21 -3.06 -1.65
C ASP A 130 -31.27 -3.25 -2.85
N GLU A 131 -31.81 -3.08 -4.07
CA GLU A 131 -31.03 -3.12 -5.32
C GLU A 131 -29.97 -2.01 -5.37
N ALA A 132 -30.30 -0.81 -4.91
CA ALA A 132 -29.37 0.32 -4.91
C ALA A 132 -28.13 0.04 -4.06
N ILE A 133 -28.27 -0.57 -2.88
CA ILE A 133 -27.13 -0.93 -2.02
C ILE A 133 -26.18 -1.87 -2.78
N GLU A 134 -26.70 -2.87 -3.50
CA GLU A 134 -25.89 -3.78 -4.31
C GLU A 134 -25.17 -3.06 -5.45
N VAL A 135 -25.87 -2.18 -6.16
CA VAL A 135 -25.29 -1.35 -7.24
C VAL A 135 -24.16 -0.49 -6.69
N MET A 136 -24.36 0.19 -5.57
CA MET A 136 -23.38 1.09 -4.98
C MET A 136 -22.12 0.35 -4.52
N ARG A 137 -22.29 -0.77 -3.80
CA ARG A 137 -21.17 -1.66 -3.43
C ARG A 137 -20.45 -2.21 -4.66
N GLY A 138 -21.20 -2.54 -5.70
CA GLY A 138 -20.67 -2.98 -6.99
C GLY A 138 -19.80 -1.91 -7.67
N VAL A 139 -20.20 -0.64 -7.62
CA VAL A 139 -19.41 0.47 -8.15
C VAL A 139 -18.07 0.60 -7.41
N TRP A 140 -18.06 0.44 -6.09
CA TRP A 140 -16.85 0.59 -5.26
C TRP A 140 -15.91 -0.63 -5.28
N ASP A 141 -16.40 -1.84 -5.63
CA ASP A 141 -15.56 -3.05 -5.74
C ASP A 141 -14.71 -3.05 -7.02
N THR A 142 -13.63 -2.27 -7.03
CA THR A 142 -12.70 -2.20 -8.17
C THR A 142 -11.79 -3.42 -8.31
N SER A 143 -11.94 -4.45 -7.48
CA SER A 143 -11.16 -5.69 -7.60
C SER A 143 -11.58 -6.55 -8.80
N ARG A 144 -12.71 -6.22 -9.43
CA ARG A 144 -13.30 -6.94 -10.57
C ARG A 144 -13.43 -6.04 -11.81
N ALA A 145 -13.34 -6.63 -12.99
CA ALA A 145 -13.57 -5.92 -14.25
C ALA A 145 -15.07 -5.79 -14.53
N GLY A 146 -15.57 -4.55 -14.67
CA GLY A 146 -16.94 -4.25 -15.09
C GLY A 146 -18.04 -4.61 -14.08
N LEU A 147 -19.12 -3.83 -14.05
CA LEU A 147 -20.31 -4.06 -13.23
C LEU A 147 -21.50 -4.37 -14.13
N LYS A 148 -22.18 -5.49 -13.83
CA LYS A 148 -23.49 -5.84 -14.39
C LYS A 148 -24.46 -6.05 -13.24
N HIS A 149 -25.68 -5.55 -13.38
CA HIS A 149 -26.77 -5.73 -12.43
C HIS A 149 -28.09 -5.70 -13.20
N GLU A 150 -28.94 -6.70 -12.98
CA GLU A 150 -30.21 -6.88 -13.69
C GLU A 150 -31.35 -6.90 -12.65
N GLY A 151 -31.61 -5.74 -12.04
CA GLY A 151 -32.69 -5.54 -11.09
C GLY A 151 -34.01 -5.11 -11.76
N GLU A 152 -35.08 -5.12 -10.99
CA GLU A 152 -36.40 -4.60 -11.39
C GLU A 152 -36.35 -3.07 -11.48
N HIS A 153 -35.65 -2.41 -10.55
CA HIS A 153 -35.56 -0.96 -10.45
C HIS A 153 -34.29 -0.39 -11.09
N TYR A 154 -33.17 -1.12 -11.05
CA TYR A 154 -31.90 -0.68 -11.65
C TYR A 154 -31.29 -1.71 -12.60
N LYS A 155 -30.90 -1.26 -13.80
CA LYS A 155 -30.22 -2.09 -14.81
C LYS A 155 -28.89 -1.48 -15.22
N ILE A 156 -27.80 -2.23 -15.03
CA ILE A 156 -26.42 -1.81 -15.33
C ILE A 156 -25.80 -2.83 -16.29
N ALA A 157 -25.35 -2.37 -17.46
CA ALA A 157 -24.88 -3.22 -18.55
C ALA A 157 -23.37 -3.05 -18.82
N GLY A 158 -22.51 -3.47 -17.87
CA GLY A 158 -21.05 -3.50 -18.08
C GLY A 158 -20.33 -2.19 -17.76
N LEU A 159 -20.84 -1.42 -16.79
CA LEU A 159 -20.23 -0.17 -16.31
C LEU A 159 -18.79 -0.42 -15.82
N ARG A 160 -17.84 0.45 -16.18
CA ARG A 160 -16.51 0.44 -15.54
C ARG A 160 -16.64 0.86 -14.09
N ARG A 161 -16.12 0.03 -13.17
CA ARG A 161 -16.18 0.27 -11.73
C ARG A 161 -15.30 1.45 -11.32
N GLY A 162 -15.60 2.02 -10.17
CA GLY A 162 -14.82 3.05 -9.51
C GLY A 162 -15.39 4.48 -9.59
N PRO A 163 -14.73 5.43 -8.91
CA PRO A 163 -13.47 5.23 -8.18
C PRO A 163 -13.65 4.39 -6.91
N ARG A 164 -12.58 3.72 -6.48
CA ARG A 164 -12.54 3.02 -5.19
C ARG A 164 -12.48 4.06 -4.06
N PRO A 165 -13.36 4.00 -3.06
CA PRO A 165 -13.26 4.86 -1.88
C PRO A 165 -11.93 4.70 -1.12
N ALA A 166 -11.55 5.71 -0.34
CA ALA A 166 -10.38 5.66 0.54
C ALA A 166 -10.61 4.72 1.73
N HIS A 167 -11.85 4.60 2.22
CA HIS A 167 -12.25 3.63 3.24
C HIS A 167 -13.56 2.92 2.88
N GLU A 168 -13.95 1.90 3.65
CA GLU A 168 -15.24 1.25 3.48
C GLU A 168 -16.37 2.16 3.97
N ILE A 169 -16.89 3.00 3.07
CA ILE A 169 -18.00 3.92 3.35
C ILE A 169 -19.18 3.15 3.93
N GLY A 170 -19.63 3.56 5.12
CA GLY A 170 -20.80 3.03 5.78
C GLY A 170 -22.09 3.47 5.09
N ILE A 171 -23.03 2.53 4.94
CA ILE A 171 -24.40 2.77 4.51
C ILE A 171 -25.31 2.62 5.73
N TRP A 172 -25.84 3.72 6.22
CA TRP A 172 -26.71 3.77 7.39
C TRP A 172 -28.17 3.97 6.98
N LEU A 173 -29.09 3.11 7.41
CA LEU A 173 -30.48 3.21 7.01
C LEU A 173 -31.35 3.89 8.08
N GLY A 174 -32.10 4.91 7.64
CA GLY A 174 -33.21 5.47 8.41
C GLY A 174 -34.43 4.55 8.35
N ALA A 175 -34.50 3.59 9.28
CA ALA A 175 -35.50 2.52 9.28
C ALA A 175 -36.41 2.57 10.51
N TYR A 176 -37.72 2.41 10.30
CA TYR A 176 -38.72 2.41 11.39
C TYR A 176 -39.72 1.24 11.32
N LYS A 177 -39.82 0.57 10.17
CA LYS A 177 -40.83 -0.47 9.92
C LYS A 177 -40.16 -1.84 9.70
N PRO A 178 -40.82 -2.96 10.03
CA PRO A 178 -40.19 -4.28 10.06
C PRO A 178 -39.40 -4.64 8.80
N ARG A 179 -39.95 -4.38 7.61
CA ARG A 179 -39.26 -4.67 6.34
C ARG A 179 -37.96 -3.86 6.15
N MET A 180 -37.97 -2.59 6.55
CA MET A 180 -36.77 -1.73 6.51
C MET A 180 -35.75 -2.15 7.57
N LEU A 181 -36.20 -2.53 8.77
CA LEU A 181 -35.32 -3.04 9.84
C LEU A 181 -34.65 -4.36 9.44
N ALA A 182 -35.39 -5.25 8.78
CA ALA A 182 -34.82 -6.48 8.21
C ALA A 182 -33.78 -6.18 7.13
N LEU A 183 -34.04 -5.21 6.24
CA LEU A 183 -33.05 -4.76 5.26
C LEU A 183 -31.80 -4.17 5.92
N THR A 184 -31.97 -3.40 7.01
CA THR A 184 -30.86 -2.87 7.81
C THR A 184 -29.95 -4.00 8.32
N GLY A 185 -30.53 -5.04 8.93
CA GLY A 185 -29.74 -6.20 9.39
C GLY A 185 -29.06 -6.94 8.23
N ALA A 186 -29.77 -7.14 7.13
CA ALA A 186 -29.26 -7.93 6.00
C ALA A 186 -28.12 -7.24 5.24
N LYS A 187 -28.20 -5.93 4.98
CA LYS A 187 -27.27 -5.26 4.01
C LYS A 187 -26.66 -3.92 4.46
N ALA A 188 -27.14 -3.29 5.53
CA ALA A 188 -26.62 -1.99 5.97
C ALA A 188 -25.51 -2.13 7.02
N ASP A 189 -24.70 -1.08 7.21
CA ASP A 189 -23.65 -1.04 8.27
C ASP A 189 -24.10 -0.20 9.46
N GLY A 190 -25.28 0.42 9.39
CA GLY A 190 -25.82 1.22 10.47
C GLY A 190 -27.34 1.36 10.42
N TRP A 191 -27.93 1.49 11.60
CA TRP A 191 -29.30 1.93 11.80
C TRP A 191 -29.29 3.36 12.30
N LEU A 192 -29.94 4.31 11.60
CA LEU A 192 -29.96 5.74 11.96
C LEU A 192 -31.39 6.28 12.05
N PRO A 193 -32.18 5.90 13.07
CA PRO A 193 -33.46 6.53 13.37
C PRO A 193 -33.30 7.90 14.05
N SER A 194 -34.39 8.66 14.08
CA SER A 194 -34.58 9.79 14.99
C SER A 194 -35.35 9.34 16.21
N LEU A 195 -34.85 9.66 17.40
CA LEU A 195 -35.39 9.18 18.68
C LEU A 195 -36.90 9.43 18.81
N ASP A 196 -37.36 10.64 18.50
CA ASP A 196 -38.77 11.05 18.61
C ASP A 196 -39.71 10.30 17.65
N TYR A 197 -39.16 9.64 16.63
CA TYR A 197 -39.94 8.93 15.61
C TYR A 197 -40.03 7.42 15.89
N ILE A 198 -39.28 6.91 16.86
CA ILE A 198 -39.38 5.52 17.31
C ILE A 198 -40.62 5.39 18.18
N LYS A 199 -41.67 4.75 17.64
CA LYS A 199 -42.95 4.54 18.33
C LYS A 199 -43.29 3.07 18.46
N SER A 200 -43.40 2.41 17.31
CA SER A 200 -43.64 0.97 17.19
C SER A 200 -43.07 0.50 15.85
N PRO A 201 -42.17 -0.51 15.85
CA PRO A 201 -41.65 -1.23 17.02
C PRO A 201 -40.83 -0.35 17.99
N THR A 202 -40.70 -0.77 19.25
CA THR A 202 -39.85 -0.13 20.27
C THR A 202 -38.36 -0.27 19.90
N ILE A 203 -37.46 0.40 20.63
CA ILE A 203 -36.01 0.27 20.44
C ILE A 203 -35.58 -1.21 20.56
N ALA A 204 -36.02 -1.90 21.61
CA ALA A 204 -35.67 -3.29 21.86
C ALA A 204 -36.19 -4.23 20.76
N GLU A 205 -37.44 -4.07 20.33
CA GLU A 205 -38.01 -4.86 19.23
C GLU A 205 -37.32 -4.57 17.89
N SER A 206 -36.96 -3.31 17.63
CA SER A 206 -36.25 -2.91 16.42
C SER A 206 -34.86 -3.54 16.38
N ASN A 207 -34.12 -3.51 17.50
CA ASN A 207 -32.84 -4.19 17.64
C ASN A 207 -32.96 -5.69 17.37
N ALA A 208 -33.92 -6.37 17.99
CA ALA A 208 -34.12 -7.80 17.80
C ALA A 208 -34.39 -8.16 16.32
N MET A 209 -35.20 -7.37 15.61
CA MET A 209 -35.45 -7.58 14.17
C MET A 209 -34.19 -7.38 13.32
N ILE A 210 -33.37 -6.38 13.64
CA ILE A 210 -32.11 -6.12 12.93
C ILE A 210 -31.13 -7.28 13.18
N ASP A 211 -31.00 -7.73 14.43
CA ASP A 211 -30.08 -8.81 14.81
C ASP A 211 -30.47 -10.14 14.16
N GLU A 212 -31.76 -10.49 14.19
CA GLU A 212 -32.29 -11.69 13.53
C GLU A 212 -32.02 -11.67 12.02
N ALA A 213 -32.26 -10.53 11.37
CA ALA A 213 -32.00 -10.38 9.94
C ALA A 213 -30.51 -10.41 9.61
N ALA A 214 -29.65 -9.87 10.48
CA ALA A 214 -28.20 -9.96 10.32
C ALA A 214 -27.73 -11.41 10.36
N LEU A 215 -28.15 -12.17 11.38
CA LEU A 215 -27.83 -13.58 11.54
C LEU A 215 -28.36 -14.41 10.37
N ALA A 216 -29.59 -14.16 9.91
CA ALA A 216 -30.17 -14.82 8.74
C ALA A 216 -29.38 -14.55 7.45
N ALA A 217 -28.73 -13.39 7.34
CA ALA A 217 -27.85 -13.02 6.23
C ALA A 217 -26.40 -13.51 6.41
N GLY A 218 -26.08 -14.26 7.47
CA GLY A 218 -24.73 -14.74 7.78
C GLY A 218 -23.79 -13.67 8.30
N ARG A 219 -24.34 -12.56 8.83
CA ARG A 219 -23.61 -11.45 9.46
C ARG A 219 -23.74 -11.54 10.98
N GLN A 220 -22.88 -10.82 11.70
CA GLN A 220 -23.03 -10.65 13.13
C GLN A 220 -23.81 -9.35 13.43
N PRO A 221 -24.63 -9.31 14.50
CA PRO A 221 -25.27 -8.08 14.96
C PRO A 221 -24.31 -6.89 15.12
N SER A 222 -23.07 -7.19 15.54
CA SER A 222 -21.97 -6.25 15.71
C SER A 222 -21.31 -5.79 14.39
N ASP A 223 -21.77 -6.25 13.22
CA ASP A 223 -21.39 -5.66 11.93
C ASP A 223 -22.24 -4.41 11.60
N ILE A 224 -23.27 -4.13 12.40
CA ILE A 224 -24.21 -3.04 12.16
C ILE A 224 -24.15 -2.09 13.35
N LYS A 225 -23.77 -0.84 13.11
CA LYS A 225 -23.78 0.21 14.15
C LYS A 225 -25.21 0.61 14.50
N ARG A 226 -25.46 0.98 15.75
CA ARG A 226 -26.72 1.59 16.16
C ARG A 226 -26.44 3.08 16.36
N LEU A 227 -27.05 3.93 15.54
CA LEU A 227 -26.83 5.37 15.51
C LEU A 227 -28.15 6.07 15.80
N LEU A 228 -28.14 7.31 16.29
CA LEU A 228 -29.36 7.98 16.72
C LEU A 228 -29.29 9.48 16.44
N ASN A 229 -30.31 10.00 15.77
CA ASN A 229 -30.57 11.44 15.73
C ASN A 229 -31.36 11.84 16.98
N ILE A 230 -30.86 12.83 17.70
CA ILE A 230 -31.43 13.32 18.97
C ILE A 230 -31.80 14.79 18.78
N MET A 231 -33.10 15.10 18.67
CA MET A 231 -33.56 16.50 18.62
C MET A 231 -33.69 17.10 20.03
N ARG A 232 -33.99 16.27 21.03
CA ARG A 232 -34.11 16.68 22.43
C ARG A 232 -33.86 15.48 23.35
N LEU A 233 -33.17 15.70 24.46
CA LEU A 233 -33.13 14.78 25.60
C LEU A 233 -34.04 15.28 26.73
N SER A 234 -34.44 14.38 27.62
CA SER A 234 -35.03 14.76 28.90
C SER A 234 -33.97 15.31 29.86
N GLY A 235 -34.36 16.19 30.79
CA GLY A 235 -33.44 16.79 31.77
C GLY A 235 -32.80 18.10 31.29
N GLU A 236 -32.35 18.92 32.24
CA GLU A 236 -31.75 20.25 32.00
C GLU A 236 -30.24 20.29 32.31
N SER A 237 -29.67 19.20 32.86
CA SER A 237 -28.26 19.13 33.25
C SER A 237 -27.44 18.17 32.38
N ALA A 238 -26.15 18.49 32.20
CA ALA A 238 -25.20 17.62 31.49
C ALA A 238 -25.09 16.22 32.13
N GLY A 239 -25.17 16.14 33.47
CA GLY A 239 -25.16 14.86 34.20
C GLY A 239 -26.32 13.93 33.83
N GLU A 240 -27.54 14.45 33.70
CA GLU A 240 -28.70 13.66 33.27
C GLU A 240 -28.56 13.18 31.83
N TRP A 241 -27.93 13.97 30.95
CA TRP A 241 -27.67 13.57 29.57
C TRP A 241 -26.60 12.48 29.50
N ILE A 242 -25.53 12.59 30.30
CA ILE A 242 -24.49 11.56 30.40
C ILE A 242 -25.08 10.22 30.83
N GLU A 243 -25.95 10.21 31.85
CA GLU A 243 -26.62 8.99 32.32
C GLU A 243 -27.51 8.36 31.22
N GLN A 244 -28.36 9.17 30.58
CA GLN A 244 -29.23 8.70 29.50
C GLN A 244 -28.45 8.13 28.31
N LEU A 245 -27.40 8.82 27.86
CA LEU A 245 -26.58 8.37 26.73
C LEU A 245 -25.82 7.09 27.09
N THR A 246 -25.28 7.01 28.30
CA THR A 246 -24.61 5.79 28.79
C THR A 246 -25.58 4.61 28.83
N GLY A 247 -26.82 4.81 29.30
CA GLY A 247 -27.88 3.80 29.26
C GLY A 247 -28.21 3.34 27.84
N LEU A 248 -28.36 4.28 26.88
CA LEU A 248 -28.59 3.96 25.47
C LEU A 248 -27.46 3.10 24.87
N VAL A 249 -26.21 3.30 25.28
CA VAL A 249 -25.08 2.47 24.87
C VAL A 249 -25.18 1.08 25.49
N LEU A 250 -25.22 0.99 26.82
CA LEU A 250 -25.06 -0.29 27.53
C LEU A 250 -26.30 -1.19 27.44
N GLU A 251 -27.50 -0.60 27.38
CA GLU A 251 -28.77 -1.34 27.39
C GLU A 251 -29.35 -1.57 25.99
N HIS A 252 -28.99 -0.73 25.02
CA HIS A 252 -29.56 -0.77 23.66
C HIS A 252 -28.52 -0.81 22.54
N GLY A 253 -27.23 -0.74 22.85
CA GLY A 253 -26.14 -0.90 21.89
C GLY A 253 -25.91 0.31 20.98
N PHE A 254 -26.50 1.48 21.27
CA PHE A 254 -26.24 2.71 20.51
C PHE A 254 -24.78 3.14 20.65
N SER A 255 -24.17 3.53 19.54
CA SER A 255 -22.77 3.93 19.47
C SER A 255 -22.57 5.19 18.63
N GLY A 256 -23.64 5.83 18.17
CA GLY A 256 -23.57 7.10 17.45
C GLY A 256 -24.70 8.02 17.85
N PHE A 257 -24.38 9.27 18.18
CA PHE A 257 -25.33 10.25 18.65
C PHE A 257 -25.14 11.56 17.88
N PHE A 258 -26.16 11.94 17.10
CA PHE A 258 -26.16 13.15 16.29
C PHE A 258 -27.22 14.12 16.80
N PHE A 259 -26.77 15.22 17.40
CA PHE A 259 -27.63 16.17 18.07
C PHE A 259 -28.16 17.23 17.11
N GLY A 260 -29.47 17.42 17.10
CA GLY A 260 -30.12 18.50 16.37
C GLY A 260 -29.87 19.84 17.07
N GLY A 261 -29.35 20.79 16.32
CA GLY A 261 -29.10 22.15 16.80
C GLY A 261 -27.80 22.73 16.26
N ASP A 262 -27.70 24.04 16.34
CA ASP A 262 -26.63 24.86 15.78
C ASP A 262 -26.08 25.89 16.78
N ASP A 263 -26.47 25.77 18.06
CA ASP A 263 -25.98 26.60 19.15
C ASP A 263 -24.52 26.25 19.50
N PRO A 264 -23.58 27.22 19.39
CA PRO A 264 -22.17 26.99 19.69
C PRO A 264 -21.89 26.52 21.12
N GLU A 265 -22.65 27.00 22.13
CA GLU A 265 -22.44 26.59 23.53
C GLU A 265 -22.87 25.14 23.75
N MET A 266 -23.98 24.72 23.14
CA MET A 266 -24.41 23.32 23.13
C MET A 266 -23.36 22.41 22.45
N ILE A 267 -22.83 22.80 21.28
CA ILE A 267 -21.78 22.04 20.58
C ILE A 267 -20.53 21.89 21.44
N ARG A 268 -20.12 22.98 22.10
CA ARG A 268 -18.97 22.98 23.01
C ARG A 268 -19.20 22.07 24.20
N THR A 269 -20.36 22.16 24.85
CA THR A 269 -20.74 21.31 25.98
C THR A 269 -20.78 19.83 25.58
N LEU A 270 -21.31 19.52 24.39
CA LEU A 270 -21.31 18.15 23.86
C LEU A 270 -19.90 17.59 23.67
N GLY A 271 -19.02 18.36 23.02
CA GLY A 271 -17.67 17.89 22.67
C GLY A 271 -16.68 17.88 23.84
N GLU A 272 -16.73 18.89 24.71
CA GLU A 272 -15.74 19.09 25.77
C GLU A 272 -16.13 18.42 27.10
N GLU A 273 -17.43 18.22 27.36
CA GLU A 273 -17.92 17.67 28.64
C GLU A 273 -18.64 16.33 28.46
N ILE A 274 -19.70 16.29 27.66
CA ILE A 274 -20.61 15.13 27.60
C ILE A 274 -19.98 13.93 26.90
N ALA A 275 -19.45 14.11 25.69
CA ALA A 275 -18.88 13.00 24.92
C ALA A 275 -17.69 12.32 25.65
N PRO A 276 -16.71 13.05 26.22
CA PRO A 276 -15.65 12.45 27.02
C PRO A 276 -16.16 11.71 28.26
N ALA A 277 -17.16 12.27 28.96
CA ALA A 277 -17.73 11.65 30.15
C ALA A 277 -18.48 10.34 29.84
N VAL A 278 -19.28 10.32 28.77
CA VAL A 278 -19.97 9.09 28.31
C VAL A 278 -18.96 8.03 27.87
N ARG A 279 -17.91 8.41 27.13
CA ARG A 279 -16.83 7.48 26.74
C ARG A 279 -16.17 6.86 27.97
N ALA A 280 -15.77 7.66 28.96
CA ALA A 280 -15.16 7.17 30.18
C ALA A 280 -16.07 6.22 30.97
N ALA A 281 -17.36 6.54 31.09
CA ALA A 281 -18.34 5.69 31.77
C ALA A 281 -18.54 4.35 31.05
N VAL A 282 -18.66 4.37 29.73
CA VAL A 282 -18.80 3.17 28.90
C VAL A 282 -17.53 2.32 28.95
N ASP A 283 -16.34 2.91 28.85
CA ASP A 283 -15.07 2.18 28.92
C ASP A 283 -14.90 1.48 30.28
N GLN A 284 -15.27 2.15 31.37
CA GLN A 284 -15.27 1.56 32.71
C GLN A 284 -16.23 0.37 32.79
N ALA A 285 -17.45 0.50 32.25
CA ALA A 285 -18.43 -0.59 32.23
C ALA A 285 -17.96 -1.77 31.37
N ARG A 286 -17.43 -1.51 30.17
CA ARG A 286 -16.88 -2.52 29.25
C ARG A 286 -15.71 -3.28 29.86
N ALA A 287 -14.82 -2.60 30.59
CA ALA A 287 -13.73 -3.24 31.30
C ALA A 287 -14.22 -4.22 32.39
N GLN A 288 -15.34 -3.93 33.04
CA GLN A 288 -15.95 -4.83 34.04
C GLN A 288 -16.66 -6.02 33.40
N THR A 289 -17.31 -5.82 32.24
CA THR A 289 -18.05 -6.89 31.54
C THR A 289 -17.19 -7.71 30.58
N GLY A 290 -15.97 -7.26 30.27
CA GLY A 290 -15.09 -7.88 29.27
C GLY A 290 -15.55 -7.67 27.82
N THR A 291 -16.36 -6.64 27.56
CA THR A 291 -16.81 -6.31 26.20
C THR A 291 -15.64 -5.72 25.39
N ALA A 292 -15.26 -6.38 24.29
CA ALA A 292 -14.21 -5.92 23.39
C ALA A 292 -14.77 -5.28 22.12
N ALA A 293 -13.93 -4.55 21.39
CA ALA A 293 -14.29 -4.00 20.09
C ALA A 293 -14.64 -5.11 19.09
N PRO A 294 -15.70 -4.94 18.27
CA PRO A 294 -16.15 -5.99 17.38
C PRO A 294 -15.21 -6.14 16.18
N LYS A 295 -14.86 -7.39 15.88
CA LYS A 295 -14.20 -7.77 14.62
C LYS A 295 -15.28 -8.12 13.59
N SER A 296 -15.08 -7.70 12.34
CA SER A 296 -16.05 -7.98 11.26
C SER A 296 -16.22 -9.48 11.04
N SER A 297 -17.46 -9.95 10.91
CA SER A 297 -17.76 -11.37 10.59
C SER A 297 -17.10 -11.85 9.30
N ARG A 298 -16.94 -10.94 8.32
CA ARG A 298 -16.27 -11.20 7.05
C ARG A 298 -14.77 -11.45 7.24
N ALA A 299 -14.16 -10.79 8.21
CA ALA A 299 -12.75 -11.00 8.56
C ALA A 299 -12.59 -12.33 9.31
N LEU A 300 -13.41 -12.54 10.35
CA LEU A 300 -13.40 -13.76 11.15
C LEU A 300 -13.59 -15.03 10.30
N SER A 301 -14.54 -15.01 9.36
CA SER A 301 -14.82 -16.15 8.45
C SER A 301 -13.72 -16.46 7.44
N LYS A 302 -12.72 -15.57 7.30
CA LYS A 302 -11.60 -15.73 6.36
C LYS A 302 -10.25 -15.87 7.05
N ARG A 303 -10.22 -15.99 8.38
CA ARG A 303 -9.03 -16.33 9.14
C ARG A 303 -8.44 -17.65 8.65
N VAL A 304 -7.12 -17.72 8.68
CA VAL A 304 -6.35 -18.87 8.20
C VAL A 304 -5.93 -19.72 9.39
N GLU A 305 -6.08 -21.03 9.27
CA GLU A 305 -5.60 -21.99 10.27
C GLU A 305 -4.08 -21.87 10.45
N GLY A 306 -3.60 -22.01 11.69
CA GLY A 306 -2.18 -21.87 12.03
C GLY A 306 -1.72 -20.46 12.40
N ILE A 307 -2.61 -19.45 12.34
CA ILE A 307 -2.37 -18.11 12.87
C ILE A 307 -3.24 -17.88 14.10
N ASP A 308 -2.62 -17.66 15.26
CA ASP A 308 -3.31 -17.20 16.46
C ASP A 308 -3.57 -15.69 16.39
N TYR A 309 -4.69 -15.30 15.78
CA TYR A 309 -5.07 -13.89 15.62
C TYR A 309 -5.37 -13.15 16.92
N ASP A 310 -5.64 -13.88 18.00
CA ASP A 310 -6.06 -13.30 19.28
C ASP A 310 -4.89 -13.16 20.25
N ALA A 311 -3.76 -13.83 19.99
CA ALA A 311 -2.44 -13.56 20.60
C ALA A 311 -1.68 -12.38 19.97
N LEU A 312 -2.25 -11.70 18.95
CA LEU A 312 -1.61 -10.53 18.36
C LEU A 312 -1.47 -9.40 19.40
N PRO A 313 -0.29 -8.79 19.57
CA PRO A 313 -0.11 -7.68 20.50
C PRO A 313 -1.10 -6.53 20.25
N ALA A 314 -1.64 -5.96 21.32
CA ALA A 314 -2.64 -4.90 21.25
C ALA A 314 -2.12 -3.69 20.44
N ALA A 315 -0.84 -3.34 20.61
CA ALA A 315 -0.19 -2.26 19.88
C ALA A 315 -0.22 -2.44 18.34
N LEU A 316 -0.29 -3.68 17.86
CA LEU A 316 -0.29 -4.03 16.44
C LEU A 316 -1.69 -4.25 15.85
N SER A 317 -2.70 -4.45 16.71
CA SER A 317 -4.02 -4.94 16.31
C SER A 317 -4.75 -4.01 15.34
N ASP A 318 -4.73 -2.70 15.57
CA ASP A 318 -5.39 -1.71 14.69
C ASP A 318 -4.74 -1.62 13.29
N ARG A 319 -3.46 -2.00 13.21
CA ARG A 319 -2.63 -1.97 12.00
C ARG A 319 -2.39 -3.36 11.42
N ALA A 320 -3.09 -4.37 11.95
CA ALA A 320 -3.19 -5.66 11.35
C ALA A 320 -4.36 -5.70 10.36
N ILE A 321 -4.10 -6.30 9.20
CA ILE A 321 -5.06 -6.38 8.09
C ILE A 321 -5.30 -7.86 7.83
N GLU A 322 -6.48 -8.31 8.24
CA GLU A 322 -6.96 -9.68 8.05
C GLU A 322 -7.61 -9.84 6.66
N PRO A 323 -7.62 -11.06 6.08
CA PRO A 323 -8.46 -11.38 4.94
C PRO A 323 -9.92 -11.00 5.23
N GLY A 324 -10.55 -10.23 4.35
CA GLY A 324 -11.93 -9.76 4.58
C GLY A 324 -12.02 -8.30 4.99
N ASP A 325 -10.95 -7.72 5.53
CA ASP A 325 -10.79 -6.27 5.71
C ASP A 325 -10.80 -5.56 4.35
N PHE A 326 -11.44 -4.40 4.27
CA PHE A 326 -11.47 -3.57 3.06
C PHE A 326 -10.06 -3.26 2.52
N ARG A 327 -9.10 -2.99 3.41
CA ARG A 327 -7.70 -2.65 3.11
C ARG A 327 -6.93 -3.82 2.51
N TYR A 328 -7.36 -5.07 2.75
CA TYR A 328 -6.64 -6.30 2.38
C TYR A 328 -6.28 -6.36 0.88
N GLY A 329 -7.17 -5.89 0.00
CA GLY A 329 -6.95 -5.87 -1.44
C GLY A 329 -5.69 -5.11 -1.85
N GLY A 330 -5.40 -3.98 -1.20
CA GLY A 330 -4.25 -3.13 -1.49
C GLY A 330 -2.93 -3.64 -0.89
N VAL A 331 -2.99 -4.58 0.06
CA VAL A 331 -1.79 -5.04 0.79
C VAL A 331 -1.44 -6.51 0.56
N ARG A 332 -2.22 -7.27 -0.22
CA ARG A 332 -1.93 -8.70 -0.45
C ARG A 332 -0.96 -8.98 -1.60
N HIS A 333 -0.80 -8.05 -2.53
CA HIS A 333 -0.01 -8.21 -3.75
C HIS A 333 1.41 -7.65 -3.61
N SER A 334 2.33 -8.18 -4.40
CA SER A 334 3.63 -7.58 -4.69
C SER A 334 3.68 -7.20 -6.18
N TYR A 335 4.73 -6.49 -6.60
CA TYR A 335 4.87 -5.94 -7.96
C TYR A 335 4.64 -7.01 -9.05
N VAL A 336 5.30 -8.16 -8.92
CA VAL A 336 5.20 -9.26 -9.91
C VAL A 336 4.23 -10.36 -9.46
N TRP A 337 3.93 -10.51 -8.16
CA TRP A 337 3.22 -11.69 -7.65
C TRP A 337 1.91 -11.39 -6.92
N SER A 338 0.92 -12.24 -7.17
CA SER A 338 -0.34 -12.23 -6.42
C SER A 338 -0.24 -13.09 -5.14
N GLY A 339 -0.20 -12.43 -3.98
CA GLY A 339 -0.25 -13.07 -2.66
C GLY A 339 -1.66 -13.25 -2.10
N ARG A 340 -1.76 -14.09 -1.07
CA ARG A 340 -2.94 -14.30 -0.21
C ARG A 340 -2.47 -14.54 1.24
N PRO A 341 -1.77 -13.57 1.87
CA PRO A 341 -1.31 -13.73 3.25
C PRO A 341 -2.50 -13.89 4.20
N GLY A 342 -2.33 -14.69 5.25
CA GLY A 342 -3.31 -14.85 6.32
C GLY A 342 -3.36 -13.64 7.25
N LEU A 343 -2.28 -12.85 7.32
CA LEU A 343 -2.23 -11.62 8.11
C LEU A 343 -1.17 -10.67 7.54
N VAL A 344 -1.48 -9.37 7.47
CA VAL A 344 -0.48 -8.32 7.18
C VAL A 344 -0.40 -7.37 8.37
N ILE A 345 0.79 -7.20 8.93
CA ILE A 345 1.05 -6.34 10.10
C ILE A 345 1.86 -5.13 9.62
N LYS A 346 1.42 -3.91 9.95
CA LYS A 346 2.09 -2.66 9.57
C LYS A 346 2.71 -1.95 10.79
N PRO A 347 3.88 -2.40 11.29
CA PRO A 347 4.55 -1.75 12.41
C PRO A 347 5.05 -0.36 12.03
N GLN A 348 5.14 0.54 13.02
CA GLN A 348 5.56 1.94 12.84
C GLN A 348 6.95 2.26 13.40
N ASN A 349 7.51 1.38 14.24
CA ASN A 349 8.81 1.56 14.89
C ASN A 349 9.48 0.20 15.15
N ALA A 350 10.74 0.21 15.59
CA ALA A 350 11.50 -1.01 15.80
C ALA A 350 10.99 -1.90 16.93
N GLY A 351 10.38 -1.32 17.98
CA GLY A 351 9.73 -2.08 19.05
C GLY A 351 8.57 -2.92 18.52
N GLU A 352 7.70 -2.30 17.71
CA GLU A 352 6.59 -2.99 17.05
C GLU A 352 7.07 -4.06 16.04
N VAL A 353 8.18 -3.83 15.35
CA VAL A 353 8.80 -4.86 14.49
C VAL A 353 9.30 -6.04 15.33
N SER A 354 9.91 -5.78 16.50
CA SER A 354 10.32 -6.82 17.45
C SER A 354 9.14 -7.66 17.91
N GLU A 355 8.07 -7.03 18.37
CA GLU A 355 6.84 -7.72 18.77
C GLU A 355 6.24 -8.54 17.62
N ALA A 356 6.20 -7.99 16.41
CA ALA A 356 5.69 -8.69 15.23
C ALA A 356 6.54 -9.91 14.85
N VAL A 357 7.87 -9.82 14.95
CA VAL A 357 8.79 -10.95 14.71
C VAL A 357 8.58 -12.04 15.75
N LEU A 358 8.53 -11.68 17.03
CA LEU A 358 8.32 -12.63 18.14
C LEU A 358 6.95 -13.32 18.04
N TYR A 359 5.91 -12.57 17.67
CA TYR A 359 4.58 -13.12 17.39
C TYR A 359 4.63 -14.09 16.21
N ALA A 360 5.19 -13.68 15.08
CA ALA A 360 5.17 -14.49 13.86
C ALA A 360 5.99 -15.77 13.97
N ARG A 361 7.15 -15.74 14.64
CA ARG A 361 8.01 -16.93 14.81
C ARG A 361 7.42 -18.00 15.73
N ALA A 362 6.40 -17.66 16.52
CA ALA A 362 5.70 -18.61 17.38
C ALA A 362 4.64 -19.42 16.60
N GLN A 363 4.39 -19.06 15.34
CA GLN A 363 3.39 -19.67 14.47
C GLN A 363 4.07 -20.57 13.43
N ASP A 364 3.43 -21.66 13.03
CA ASP A 364 3.93 -22.57 11.99
C ASP A 364 3.43 -22.16 10.59
N VAL A 365 3.69 -20.90 10.23
CA VAL A 365 3.30 -20.34 8.92
C VAL A 365 4.42 -19.51 8.28
N PRO A 366 4.44 -19.33 6.95
CA PRO A 366 5.47 -18.53 6.30
C PRO A 366 5.50 -17.08 6.78
N LEU A 367 6.69 -16.56 7.09
CA LEU A 367 6.91 -15.15 7.44
C LEU A 367 7.61 -14.42 6.29
N SER A 368 6.93 -13.45 5.68
CA SER A 368 7.52 -12.56 4.67
C SER A 368 7.73 -11.15 5.24
N VAL A 369 8.77 -10.48 4.78
CA VAL A 369 9.05 -9.08 5.11
C VAL A 369 8.90 -8.22 3.86
N ARG A 370 8.23 -7.08 3.98
CA ARG A 370 7.95 -6.18 2.87
C ARG A 370 8.37 -4.75 3.18
N SER A 371 9.20 -4.19 2.31
CA SER A 371 9.45 -2.74 2.23
C SER A 371 8.60 -2.12 1.11
N GLY A 372 9.08 -2.20 -0.13
CA GLY A 372 8.41 -1.64 -1.30
C GLY A 372 7.45 -2.56 -2.04
N GLY A 373 7.45 -3.85 -1.73
CA GLY A 373 6.71 -4.85 -2.53
C GLY A 373 7.27 -5.05 -3.95
N HIS A 374 8.40 -4.44 -4.29
CA HIS A 374 9.03 -4.50 -5.62
C HIS A 374 9.90 -5.75 -5.87
N GLY A 375 10.10 -6.61 -4.85
CA GLY A 375 10.94 -7.79 -4.98
C GLY A 375 10.43 -8.73 -6.08
N ILE A 376 11.20 -8.87 -7.15
CA ILE A 376 10.86 -9.62 -8.37
C ILE A 376 10.62 -11.11 -8.08
N SER A 377 11.35 -11.67 -7.12
CA SER A 377 11.19 -13.06 -6.66
C SER A 377 9.87 -13.36 -5.98
N GLY A 378 9.04 -12.36 -5.65
CA GLY A 378 7.72 -12.57 -5.05
C GLY A 378 7.70 -12.81 -3.55
N ARG A 379 8.88 -12.88 -2.91
CA ARG A 379 9.06 -13.28 -1.51
C ARG A 379 8.62 -12.23 -0.47
N SER A 380 8.30 -11.02 -0.92
CA SER A 380 7.69 -9.95 -0.10
C SER A 380 6.18 -10.13 0.15
N THR A 381 5.61 -11.25 -0.29
CA THR A 381 4.27 -11.73 0.06
C THR A 381 4.26 -13.25 0.08
N ASN A 382 3.20 -13.86 0.60
CA ASN A 382 3.06 -15.30 0.70
C ASN A 382 1.60 -15.76 0.55
N ARG A 383 1.36 -17.05 0.81
CA ARG A 383 0.02 -17.66 0.86
C ARG A 383 -0.19 -18.24 2.26
N GLY A 384 -1.24 -17.80 2.94
CA GLY A 384 -1.62 -18.28 4.27
C GLY A 384 -0.71 -17.85 5.43
N GLY A 385 0.39 -17.15 5.16
CA GLY A 385 1.35 -16.73 6.18
C GLY A 385 1.19 -15.29 6.65
N ILE A 386 2.19 -14.82 7.38
CA ILE A 386 2.25 -13.47 7.95
C ILE A 386 3.17 -12.61 7.08
N VAL A 387 2.76 -11.36 6.83
CA VAL A 387 3.60 -10.35 6.19
C VAL A 387 3.84 -9.21 7.17
N ILE A 388 5.10 -8.95 7.50
CA ILE A 388 5.51 -7.73 8.20
C ILE A 388 5.81 -6.66 7.15
N ASP A 389 4.94 -5.66 7.06
CA ASP A 389 5.01 -4.58 6.07
C ASP A 389 5.51 -3.28 6.69
N LEU A 390 6.75 -2.93 6.34
CA LEU A 390 7.50 -1.78 6.84
C LEU A 390 7.11 -0.48 6.14
N GLY A 391 6.10 -0.47 5.27
CA GLY A 391 5.71 0.71 4.50
C GLY A 391 5.31 1.92 5.35
N ALA A 392 4.94 1.74 6.62
CA ALA A 392 4.69 2.84 7.56
C ALA A 392 5.97 3.46 8.14
N MET A 393 7.12 2.79 8.02
CA MET A 393 8.43 3.28 8.45
C MET A 393 9.14 3.98 7.28
N ASN A 394 8.56 5.07 6.80
CA ASN A 394 8.97 5.79 5.59
C ASN A 394 9.62 7.16 5.86
N GLY A 395 10.13 7.38 7.07
CA GLY A 395 10.84 8.63 7.43
C GLY A 395 12.11 8.85 6.59
N ILE A 396 12.36 10.11 6.24
CA ILE A 396 13.55 10.55 5.50
C ILE A 396 14.12 11.77 6.20
N GLU A 397 15.27 11.62 6.84
CA GLU A 397 15.92 12.66 7.63
C GLU A 397 17.33 12.93 7.11
N VAL A 398 17.68 14.20 6.93
CA VAL A 398 19.05 14.63 6.62
C VAL A 398 19.70 15.00 7.95
N LEU A 399 20.53 14.11 8.48
CA LEU A 399 21.19 14.28 9.79
C LEU A 399 22.30 15.33 9.72
N ASP A 400 23.07 15.34 8.62
CA ASP A 400 24.13 16.30 8.38
C ASP A 400 24.27 16.54 6.86
N ALA A 401 23.82 17.70 6.39
CA ALA A 401 23.85 18.04 4.98
C ALA A 401 25.28 18.33 4.46
N GLU A 402 26.19 18.79 5.32
CA GLU A 402 27.57 19.08 4.92
C GLU A 402 28.35 17.78 4.67
N ARG A 403 28.15 16.79 5.56
CA ARG A 403 28.73 15.44 5.43
C ARG A 403 27.92 14.51 4.53
N GLY A 404 26.71 14.90 4.15
CA GLY A 404 25.79 14.06 3.39
C GLY A 404 25.20 12.90 4.18
N LEU A 405 25.21 12.94 5.52
CA LEU A 405 24.68 11.86 6.35
C LEU A 405 23.15 11.93 6.41
N VAL A 406 22.49 10.82 6.07
CA VAL A 406 21.02 10.73 5.99
C VAL A 406 20.53 9.49 6.70
N ARG A 407 19.38 9.58 7.37
CA ARG A 407 18.68 8.46 8.00
C ARG A 407 17.39 8.16 7.24
N LEU A 408 17.28 6.93 6.74
CA LEU A 408 16.17 6.47 5.91
C LEU A 408 15.44 5.32 6.60
N GLY A 409 14.11 5.42 6.66
CA GLY A 409 13.25 4.31 7.02
C GLY A 409 13.17 3.27 5.90
N PRO A 410 13.07 1.96 6.21
CA PRO A 410 13.05 0.88 5.23
C PRO A 410 11.84 0.93 4.29
N GLY A 411 10.74 1.58 4.72
CA GLY A 411 9.52 1.78 3.96
C GLY A 411 9.55 2.94 2.98
N ALA A 412 10.53 3.84 3.06
CA ALA A 412 10.65 5.01 2.18
C ALA A 412 10.80 4.60 0.71
N ARG A 413 10.32 5.45 -0.20
CA ARG A 413 10.40 5.23 -1.65
C ARG A 413 11.53 6.07 -2.27
N TRP A 414 12.26 5.51 -3.23
CA TRP A 414 13.42 6.19 -3.78
C TRP A 414 13.10 7.48 -4.54
N SER A 415 11.88 7.64 -5.08
CA SER A 415 11.43 8.94 -5.60
C SER A 415 11.30 10.01 -4.52
N GLU A 416 10.81 9.64 -3.34
CA GLU A 416 10.66 10.55 -2.19
C GLU A 416 12.03 10.90 -1.60
N VAL A 417 12.91 9.90 -1.47
CA VAL A 417 14.30 10.10 -1.05
C VAL A 417 15.02 11.03 -2.01
N ALA A 418 14.90 10.80 -3.33
CA ALA A 418 15.52 11.65 -4.34
C ALA A 418 15.01 13.10 -4.26
N ALA A 419 13.69 13.30 -4.14
CA ALA A 419 13.13 14.64 -3.97
C ALA A 419 13.69 15.33 -2.73
N LYS A 420 13.73 14.63 -1.59
CA LYS A 420 14.19 15.20 -0.32
C LYS A 420 15.67 15.55 -0.32
N LEU A 421 16.52 14.68 -0.84
CA LEU A 421 17.97 14.91 -0.90
C LEU A 421 18.31 16.06 -1.87
N ALA A 422 17.53 16.23 -2.95
CA ALA A 422 17.73 17.32 -3.91
C ALA A 422 17.55 18.71 -3.28
N GLU A 423 16.68 18.86 -2.28
CA GLU A 423 16.53 20.12 -1.51
C GLU A 423 17.84 20.58 -0.86
N HIS A 424 18.75 19.64 -0.61
CA HIS A 424 20.05 19.87 0.02
C HIS A 424 21.23 19.79 -0.97
N GLY A 425 20.97 19.65 -2.29
CA GLY A 425 22.00 19.43 -3.30
C GLY A 425 22.73 18.09 -3.14
N LEU A 426 22.06 17.09 -2.57
CA LEU A 426 22.56 15.74 -2.35
C LEU A 426 21.86 14.76 -3.29
N ALA A 427 22.57 13.69 -3.67
CA ALA A 427 22.03 12.57 -4.42
C ALA A 427 22.59 11.24 -3.90
N MET A 428 21.97 10.15 -4.34
CA MET A 428 22.40 8.79 -4.02
C MET A 428 22.00 7.83 -5.14
N SER A 429 22.82 6.79 -5.33
CA SER A 429 22.51 5.70 -6.24
C SER A 429 21.50 4.79 -5.55
N SER A 430 20.41 4.48 -6.24
CA SER A 430 19.24 3.84 -5.63
C SER A 430 18.50 2.86 -6.53
N GLY A 431 18.81 2.82 -7.83
CA GLY A 431 17.98 2.17 -8.84
C GLY A 431 17.53 3.15 -9.93
N ASP A 432 16.58 2.70 -10.75
CA ASP A 432 15.99 3.46 -11.87
C ASP A 432 14.47 3.67 -11.75
N TYR A 433 13.84 3.13 -10.70
CA TYR A 433 12.39 3.19 -10.48
C TYR A 433 12.04 3.64 -9.06
N GLY A 434 11.23 4.69 -8.95
CA GLY A 434 10.94 5.40 -7.70
C GLY A 434 10.06 4.63 -6.71
N GLY A 435 9.23 3.70 -7.19
CA GLY A 435 8.38 2.87 -6.33
C GLY A 435 9.13 1.82 -5.50
N VAL A 436 10.42 1.58 -5.79
CA VAL A 436 11.23 0.63 -5.03
C VAL A 436 11.44 1.16 -3.61
N GLY A 437 11.26 0.28 -2.62
CA GLY A 437 11.48 0.60 -1.21
C GLY A 437 12.96 0.53 -0.83
N VAL A 438 13.40 1.42 0.07
CA VAL A 438 14.79 1.50 0.54
C VAL A 438 15.28 0.16 1.10
N GLY A 439 14.50 -0.49 1.96
CA GLY A 439 14.98 -1.65 2.72
C GLY A 439 15.48 -2.83 1.88
N GLY A 440 14.67 -3.29 0.93
CA GLY A 440 15.05 -4.41 0.05
C GLY A 440 16.22 -4.09 -0.88
N LEU A 441 16.38 -2.81 -1.26
CA LEU A 441 17.45 -2.40 -2.16
C LEU A 441 18.78 -2.20 -1.43
N ALA A 442 18.75 -1.47 -0.30
CA ALA A 442 19.89 -1.16 0.54
C ALA A 442 20.41 -2.36 1.36
N THR A 443 19.84 -3.55 1.18
CA THR A 443 20.36 -4.81 1.77
C THR A 443 20.90 -5.80 0.74
N ALA A 444 20.67 -5.55 -0.55
CA ALA A 444 21.01 -6.50 -1.62
C ALA A 444 22.04 -5.96 -2.61
N GLY A 445 22.21 -4.63 -2.68
CA GLY A 445 23.11 -3.98 -3.65
C GLY A 445 22.71 -2.55 -3.89
N GLY A 446 21.78 -2.37 -4.83
CA GLY A 446 21.33 -1.06 -5.26
C GLY A 446 22.09 -0.54 -6.48
N LEU A 447 21.78 -1.14 -7.62
CA LEU A 447 22.31 -0.79 -8.93
C LEU A 447 21.41 0.25 -9.62
N GLY A 448 21.92 1.47 -9.78
CA GLY A 448 21.24 2.57 -10.48
C GLY A 448 22.17 3.37 -11.39
N TYR A 449 21.64 4.46 -11.99
CA TYR A 449 22.35 5.29 -12.98
C TYR A 449 23.58 6.05 -12.46
N LEU A 450 23.84 6.00 -11.16
CA LEU A 450 24.98 6.67 -10.54
C LEU A 450 26.04 5.67 -10.04
N ALA A 451 25.82 4.37 -10.25
CA ALA A 451 26.65 3.31 -9.70
C ALA A 451 28.09 3.33 -10.24
N ARG A 452 28.32 3.63 -11.52
CA ARG A 452 29.68 3.69 -12.07
C ARG A 452 30.52 4.81 -11.47
N LYS A 453 29.91 5.94 -11.13
CA LYS A 453 30.61 7.09 -10.58
C LYS A 453 30.83 6.95 -9.07
N PHE A 454 29.82 6.47 -8.35
CA PHE A 454 29.79 6.53 -6.88
C PHE A 454 29.74 5.17 -6.18
N GLY A 455 29.47 4.06 -6.88
CA GLY A 455 29.28 2.74 -6.28
C GLY A 455 27.81 2.38 -6.05
N LEU A 456 27.57 1.18 -5.53
CA LEU A 456 26.24 0.68 -5.20
C LEU A 456 25.68 1.39 -3.96
N THR A 457 24.36 1.32 -3.75
CA THR A 457 23.74 1.85 -2.53
C THR A 457 24.37 1.28 -1.25
N ILE A 458 24.64 -0.03 -1.22
CA ILE A 458 25.27 -0.72 -0.08
C ILE A 458 26.69 -0.22 0.25
N ASP A 459 27.39 0.40 -0.70
CA ASP A 459 28.72 0.96 -0.47
C ASP A 459 28.65 2.22 0.40
N HIS A 460 27.49 2.86 0.45
CA HIS A 460 27.24 4.10 1.19
C HIS A 460 26.45 3.87 2.48
N VAL A 461 26.04 2.63 2.80
CA VAL A 461 25.43 2.33 4.10
C VAL A 461 26.52 2.38 5.15
N VAL A 462 26.39 3.29 6.12
CA VAL A 462 27.36 3.49 7.21
C VAL A 462 26.91 2.86 8.52
N ALA A 463 25.60 2.72 8.73
CA ALA A 463 25.02 1.99 9.85
C ALA A 463 23.59 1.52 9.55
N ALA A 464 23.13 0.54 10.32
CA ALA A 464 21.75 0.07 10.28
C ALA A 464 21.24 -0.26 11.69
N GLU A 465 19.96 0.02 11.94
CA GLU A 465 19.22 -0.50 13.10
C GLU A 465 18.45 -1.74 12.66
N ILE A 466 18.60 -2.85 13.38
CA ILE A 466 18.12 -4.17 12.94
C ILE A 466 17.41 -4.89 14.07
N VAL A 467 16.24 -5.46 13.77
CA VAL A 467 15.54 -6.41 14.62
C VAL A 467 15.92 -7.84 14.23
N LEU A 468 16.51 -8.57 15.17
CA LEU A 468 16.95 -9.95 14.99
C LEU A 468 15.80 -10.96 15.20
N ALA A 469 16.05 -12.23 14.88
CA ALA A 469 15.06 -13.30 15.02
C ALA A 469 14.61 -13.53 16.48
N ASP A 470 15.45 -13.17 17.45
CA ASP A 470 15.16 -13.21 18.90
C ASP A 470 14.48 -11.93 19.42
N GLY A 471 14.15 -10.99 18.54
CA GLY A 471 13.51 -9.72 18.89
C GLY A 471 14.46 -8.64 19.41
N ARG A 472 15.76 -8.92 19.61
CA ARG A 472 16.71 -7.87 19.99
C ARG A 472 16.84 -6.83 18.88
N ILE A 473 16.90 -5.56 19.29
CA ILE A 473 17.18 -4.42 18.41
C ILE A 473 18.66 -4.09 18.57
N VAL A 474 19.41 -4.13 17.48
CA VAL A 474 20.86 -3.90 17.48
C VAL A 474 21.24 -2.83 16.46
N ARG A 475 22.34 -2.13 16.72
CA ARG A 475 23.02 -1.28 15.74
C ARG A 475 24.13 -2.11 15.08
N ALA A 476 24.16 -2.11 13.76
CA ALA A 476 25.20 -2.71 12.96
C ALA A 476 25.97 -1.62 12.19
N ASP A 477 27.23 -1.43 12.50
CA ASP A 477 28.19 -0.54 11.83
C ASP A 477 29.61 -1.12 11.92
N ALA A 478 30.64 -0.32 11.63
CA ALA A 478 32.03 -0.78 11.67
C ALA A 478 32.55 -1.14 13.08
N GLU A 479 31.92 -0.59 14.13
CA GLU A 479 32.35 -0.75 15.53
C GLU A 479 31.40 -1.66 16.33
N ASN A 480 30.13 -1.71 15.93
CA ASN A 480 29.05 -2.43 16.59
C ASN A 480 28.51 -3.52 15.66
N GLU A 481 28.59 -4.79 16.07
CA GLU A 481 28.17 -5.94 15.25
C GLU A 481 28.76 -5.93 13.80
N PRO A 482 30.09 -5.79 13.62
CA PRO A 482 30.70 -5.59 12.29
C PRO A 482 30.48 -6.77 11.34
N ASP A 483 30.35 -7.99 11.86
CA ASP A 483 30.00 -9.17 11.06
C ASP A 483 28.57 -9.08 10.50
N LEU A 484 27.62 -8.61 11.30
CA LEU A 484 26.24 -8.38 10.85
C LEU A 484 26.20 -7.23 9.83
N PHE A 485 26.97 -6.16 10.08
CA PHE A 485 27.10 -5.04 9.16
C PHE A 485 27.71 -5.45 7.81
N TRP A 486 28.69 -6.36 7.81
CA TRP A 486 29.20 -7.00 6.60
C TRP A 486 28.10 -7.80 5.88
N ALA A 487 27.32 -8.59 6.63
CA ALA A 487 26.30 -9.49 6.08
C ALA A 487 25.13 -8.74 5.41
N ILE A 488 24.60 -7.69 6.05
CA ILE A 488 23.44 -6.95 5.51
C ILE A 488 23.73 -6.15 4.25
N ARG A 489 25.01 -5.89 3.94
CA ARG A 489 25.44 -5.23 2.71
C ARG A 489 25.62 -6.26 1.59
N GLY A 490 24.51 -6.91 1.21
CA GLY A 490 24.45 -7.83 0.07
C GLY A 490 23.57 -9.06 0.27
N ALA A 491 23.41 -9.54 1.50
CA ALA A 491 22.67 -10.78 1.76
C ALA A 491 21.14 -10.61 1.97
N GLY A 492 20.60 -9.43 1.68
CA GLY A 492 19.18 -9.14 1.84
C GLY A 492 18.71 -9.25 3.29
N GLY A 493 17.44 -9.60 3.48
CA GLY A 493 16.82 -9.76 4.80
C GLY A 493 17.12 -11.07 5.51
N ASN A 494 18.27 -11.72 5.26
CA ASN A 494 18.60 -13.02 5.85
C ASN A 494 18.91 -12.98 7.35
N PHE A 495 19.27 -11.82 7.91
CA PHE A 495 19.80 -11.75 9.29
C PHE A 495 18.91 -10.95 10.25
N GLY A 496 17.80 -10.42 9.76
CA GLY A 496 16.94 -9.52 10.53
C GLY A 496 16.13 -8.58 9.64
N ILE A 497 15.32 -7.78 10.31
CA ILE A 497 14.55 -6.70 9.68
C ILE A 497 15.25 -5.38 9.99
N VAL A 498 15.80 -4.74 8.96
CA VAL A 498 16.37 -3.39 9.11
C VAL A 498 15.24 -2.38 9.28
N THR A 499 15.27 -1.62 10.38
CA THR A 499 14.26 -0.63 10.78
C THR A 499 14.71 0.82 10.53
N ALA A 500 16.01 1.04 10.34
CA ALA A 500 16.55 2.30 9.82
C ALA A 500 17.92 2.08 9.18
N PHE A 501 18.23 2.86 8.15
CA PHE A 501 19.55 2.94 7.55
C PHE A 501 20.13 4.33 7.77
N GLU A 502 21.42 4.41 8.08
CA GLU A 502 22.21 5.63 7.93
C GLU A 502 23.10 5.47 6.70
N LEU A 503 23.06 6.45 5.79
CA LEU A 503 23.81 6.40 4.54
C LEU A 503 24.56 7.71 4.28
N ALA A 504 25.66 7.62 3.55
CA ALA A 504 26.44 8.76 3.06
C ALA A 504 25.99 9.14 1.64
N ALA A 505 25.17 10.19 1.52
CA ALA A 505 24.83 10.81 0.25
C ALA A 505 25.97 11.70 -0.27
N TYR A 506 25.99 11.95 -1.58
CA TYR A 506 27.04 12.74 -2.22
C TYR A 506 26.47 14.00 -2.88
N ARG A 507 27.33 15.00 -3.06
CA ARG A 507 26.96 16.27 -3.70
C ARG A 507 26.77 16.05 -5.20
N LEU A 508 25.55 16.31 -5.68
CA LEU A 508 25.20 16.26 -7.09
C LEU A 508 23.90 17.03 -7.30
N GLY A 509 23.92 18.00 -8.20
CA GLY A 509 22.73 18.79 -8.56
C GLY A 509 22.11 18.27 -9.84
N ASN A 510 22.49 18.89 -10.97
CA ASN A 510 22.05 18.50 -12.28
C ASN A 510 22.91 17.39 -12.87
N ILE A 511 22.30 16.62 -13.77
CA ILE A 511 22.92 15.58 -14.57
C ILE A 511 22.51 15.75 -16.02
N VAL A 512 23.26 15.14 -16.95
CA VAL A 512 22.80 15.00 -18.33
C VAL A 512 22.23 13.60 -18.54
N GLN A 513 20.98 13.52 -19.00
CA GLN A 513 20.32 12.27 -19.40
C GLN A 513 20.15 12.25 -20.91
N ALA A 514 20.51 11.15 -21.56
CA ALA A 514 20.25 10.90 -22.97
C ALA A 514 19.42 9.63 -23.16
N ILE A 515 18.54 9.68 -24.16
CA ILE A 515 17.77 8.53 -24.64
C ILE A 515 18.15 8.34 -26.10
N GLN A 516 18.66 7.16 -26.43
CA GLN A 516 19.02 6.76 -27.79
C GLN A 516 18.23 5.49 -28.14
N VAL A 517 17.57 5.48 -29.30
CA VAL A 517 16.87 4.30 -29.82
C VAL A 517 17.59 3.85 -31.08
N PHE A 518 18.13 2.64 -31.04
CA PHE A 518 18.85 2.00 -32.14
C PHE A 518 17.93 1.05 -32.92
N ASP A 519 18.18 0.94 -34.22
CA ASP A 519 17.62 -0.12 -35.06
C ASP A 519 18.18 -1.48 -34.60
N GLY A 520 17.31 -2.34 -34.05
CA GLY A 520 17.70 -3.61 -33.46
C GLY A 520 17.90 -4.75 -34.46
N SER A 521 18.00 -4.47 -35.77
CA SER A 521 18.15 -5.51 -36.80
C SER A 521 19.42 -6.34 -36.65
N ASP A 522 20.51 -5.72 -36.15
CA ASP A 522 21.76 -6.38 -35.73
C ASP A 522 21.90 -6.33 -34.20
N MET A 523 20.96 -6.96 -33.48
CA MET A 523 20.94 -6.90 -32.01
C MET A 523 22.21 -7.45 -31.36
N ALA A 524 22.79 -8.52 -31.92
CA ALA A 524 24.02 -9.09 -31.38
C ALA A 524 25.20 -8.11 -31.53
N GLY A 525 25.39 -7.52 -32.72
CA GLY A 525 26.44 -6.54 -32.91
C GLY A 525 26.23 -5.27 -32.07
N ILE A 526 24.99 -4.84 -31.84
CA ILE A 526 24.69 -3.72 -30.93
C ILE A 526 25.14 -4.05 -29.51
N LEU A 527 24.78 -5.22 -28.97
CA LEU A 527 25.14 -5.62 -27.60
C LEU A 527 26.66 -5.63 -27.40
N GLU A 528 27.40 -6.18 -28.36
CA GLU A 528 28.87 -6.23 -28.34
C GLU A 528 29.49 -4.83 -28.40
N ARG A 529 29.14 -4.04 -29.43
CA ARG A 529 29.71 -2.70 -29.63
C ARG A 529 29.35 -1.75 -28.48
N TRP A 530 28.08 -1.75 -28.07
CA TRP A 530 27.62 -0.94 -26.95
C TRP A 530 28.36 -1.30 -25.65
N GLY A 531 28.58 -2.60 -25.38
CA GLY A 531 29.36 -3.04 -24.24
C GLY A 531 30.77 -2.47 -24.24
N GLY A 532 31.51 -2.65 -25.33
CA GLY A 532 32.86 -2.10 -25.46
C GLY A 532 32.94 -0.57 -25.33
N LEU A 533 31.95 0.15 -25.90
CA LEU A 533 31.87 1.61 -25.80
C LEU A 533 31.57 2.07 -24.36
N VAL A 534 30.73 1.36 -23.62
CA VAL A 534 30.45 1.66 -22.21
C VAL A 534 31.70 1.44 -21.34
N GLU A 535 32.44 0.36 -21.58
CA GLU A 535 33.70 0.07 -20.86
C GLU A 535 34.77 1.14 -21.13
N ALA A 536 34.86 1.63 -22.37
CA ALA A 536 35.75 2.72 -22.75
C ALA A 536 35.29 4.10 -22.26
N SER A 537 34.03 4.24 -21.83
CA SER A 537 33.47 5.52 -21.38
C SER A 537 33.98 5.92 -19.99
N PRO A 538 34.10 7.23 -19.69
CA PRO A 538 34.48 7.71 -18.37
C PRO A 538 33.48 7.24 -17.30
N ARG A 539 33.91 7.18 -16.03
CA ARG A 539 33.11 6.63 -14.92
C ARG A 539 31.84 7.42 -14.62
N GLU A 540 31.79 8.68 -15.04
CA GLU A 540 30.63 9.56 -14.99
C GLU A 540 29.47 9.04 -15.84
N VAL A 541 29.75 8.25 -16.89
CA VAL A 541 28.75 7.73 -17.81
C VAL A 541 28.22 6.41 -17.29
N THR A 542 26.92 6.28 -17.09
CA THR A 542 26.24 5.00 -16.86
C THR A 542 25.18 4.84 -17.94
N SER A 543 25.14 3.70 -18.63
CA SER A 543 24.17 3.44 -19.69
C SER A 543 23.46 2.12 -19.46
N PHE A 544 22.13 2.13 -19.53
CA PHE A 544 21.31 0.92 -19.48
C PHE A 544 20.64 0.73 -20.84
N LEU A 545 20.81 -0.45 -21.43
CA LEU A 545 20.21 -0.83 -22.70
C LEU A 545 18.98 -1.72 -22.46
N MET A 546 17.85 -1.34 -23.05
CA MET A 546 16.61 -2.10 -23.06
C MET A 546 16.30 -2.54 -24.48
N ALA A 547 16.39 -3.84 -24.74
CA ALA A 547 16.21 -4.42 -26.06
C ALA A 547 14.92 -5.25 -26.15
N VAL A 548 14.17 -5.05 -27.23
CA VAL A 548 12.93 -5.79 -27.52
C VAL A 548 13.03 -6.45 -28.90
N GLY A 549 12.53 -7.68 -28.99
CA GLY A 549 12.45 -8.43 -30.23
C GLY A 549 11.33 -7.93 -31.15
N ARG A 550 11.24 -8.53 -32.35
CA ARG A 550 10.18 -8.23 -33.32
C ARG A 550 8.81 -8.61 -32.74
N ARG A 551 7.84 -7.68 -32.76
CA ARG A 551 6.48 -7.93 -32.21
C ARG A 551 5.40 -7.34 -33.10
N GLY A 552 4.43 -8.18 -33.53
CA GLY A 552 3.22 -7.71 -34.22
C GLY A 552 3.48 -6.84 -35.46
N GLY A 553 4.54 -7.13 -36.21
CA GLY A 553 4.95 -6.34 -37.38
C GLY A 553 5.93 -5.18 -37.11
N GLN A 554 6.13 -4.80 -35.84
CA GLN A 554 7.12 -3.78 -35.46
C GLN A 554 8.54 -4.34 -35.52
N PRO A 555 9.53 -3.57 -36.02
CA PRO A 555 10.93 -3.99 -36.06
C PRO A 555 11.53 -4.11 -34.65
N PRO A 556 12.58 -4.91 -34.46
CA PRO A 556 13.32 -4.95 -33.20
C PRO A 556 14.00 -3.59 -32.94
N VAL A 557 14.10 -3.20 -31.67
CA VAL A 557 14.77 -1.95 -31.26
C VAL A 557 15.55 -2.15 -29.97
N ALA A 558 16.61 -1.38 -29.80
CA ALA A 558 17.35 -1.27 -28.54
C ALA A 558 17.35 0.18 -28.06
N GLN A 559 16.84 0.44 -26.88
CA GLN A 559 16.81 1.78 -26.28
C GLN A 559 17.88 1.87 -25.20
N ALA A 560 18.86 2.77 -25.36
CA ALA A 560 19.79 3.14 -24.30
C ALA A 560 19.27 4.36 -23.55
N ILE A 561 19.25 4.26 -22.22
CA ILE A 561 19.13 5.42 -21.33
C ILE A 561 20.51 5.62 -20.71
N THR A 562 21.13 6.74 -21.03
CA THR A 562 22.48 7.09 -20.61
C THR A 562 22.43 8.29 -19.67
N VAL A 563 23.15 8.22 -18.56
CA VAL A 563 23.32 9.30 -17.60
C VAL A 563 24.79 9.64 -17.51
N TYR A 564 25.11 10.93 -17.65
CA TYR A 564 26.39 11.51 -17.25
C TYR A 564 26.21 12.18 -15.88
N ALA A 565 26.93 11.69 -14.89
CA ALA A 565 26.87 12.13 -13.49
C ALA A 565 27.60 13.47 -13.29
N GLY A 566 27.04 14.54 -13.87
CA GLY A 566 27.54 15.91 -13.77
C GLY A 566 26.83 16.85 -14.74
N GLU A 567 27.15 18.14 -14.64
CA GLU A 567 26.53 19.22 -15.43
C GLU A 567 27.40 19.73 -16.59
N ASP A 568 28.57 19.15 -16.80
CA ASP A 568 29.44 19.44 -17.95
C ASP A 568 28.81 18.88 -19.23
N THR A 569 28.11 19.75 -19.96
CA THR A 569 27.37 19.36 -21.17
C THR A 569 28.28 18.99 -22.33
N ASP A 570 29.49 19.55 -22.40
CA ASP A 570 30.42 19.29 -23.50
C ASP A 570 31.04 17.90 -23.33
N ALA A 571 31.54 17.58 -22.14
CA ALA A 571 32.03 16.25 -21.81
C ALA A 571 30.92 15.18 -21.92
N ALA A 572 29.70 15.51 -21.48
CA ALA A 572 28.55 14.62 -21.64
C ALA A 572 28.23 14.38 -23.12
N ALA A 573 28.22 15.43 -23.95
CA ALA A 573 27.95 15.31 -25.38
C ALA A 573 28.99 14.45 -26.09
N GLU A 574 30.28 14.61 -25.78
CA GLU A 574 31.36 13.78 -26.33
C GLU A 574 31.13 12.29 -26.00
N ALA A 575 30.86 11.97 -24.73
CA ALA A 575 30.63 10.59 -24.31
C ALA A 575 29.35 9.98 -24.91
N ILE A 576 28.26 10.75 -24.98
CA ILE A 576 27.00 10.29 -25.59
C ILE A 576 27.17 10.06 -27.09
N ASN A 577 27.93 10.91 -27.78
CA ASN A 577 28.22 10.77 -29.20
C ASN A 577 29.06 9.53 -29.49
N ALA A 578 30.03 9.19 -28.63
CA ALA A 578 30.78 7.94 -28.77
C ALA A 578 29.86 6.70 -28.66
N LEU A 579 28.90 6.71 -27.74
CA LEU A 579 27.91 5.62 -27.60
C LEU A 579 26.99 5.46 -28.82
N SER A 580 26.82 6.51 -29.63
CA SER A 580 26.05 6.44 -30.88
C SER A 580 26.63 5.47 -31.91
N GLU A 581 27.93 5.15 -31.81
CA GLU A 581 28.60 4.22 -32.72
C GLU A 581 28.17 2.75 -32.52
N ALA A 582 27.37 2.46 -31.49
CA ALA A 582 26.84 1.12 -31.23
C ALA A 582 25.97 0.59 -32.39
N GLY A 583 25.27 1.47 -33.12
CA GLY A 583 24.46 1.08 -34.27
C GLY A 583 23.65 2.24 -34.88
N PRO A 584 22.85 1.97 -35.93
CA PRO A 584 22.02 3.00 -36.56
C PRO A 584 20.98 3.55 -35.59
N ILE A 585 20.95 4.87 -35.42
CA ILE A 585 20.02 5.56 -34.52
C ILE A 585 18.72 5.92 -35.25
N ILE A 586 17.60 5.56 -34.64
CA ILE A 586 16.23 5.96 -35.02
C ILE A 586 15.89 7.30 -34.35
N GLU A 587 16.24 7.44 -33.07
CA GLU A 587 15.91 8.61 -32.26
C GLU A 587 17.00 8.89 -31.23
N GLN A 588 17.34 10.16 -31.02
CA GLN A 588 18.23 10.60 -29.95
C GLN A 588 17.74 11.92 -29.36
N ARG A 589 17.74 11.99 -28.02
CA ARG A 589 17.48 13.23 -27.26
C ARG A 589 18.38 13.26 -26.03
N ALA A 590 18.77 14.45 -25.60
CA ALA A 590 19.53 14.67 -24.37
C ALA A 590 19.00 15.89 -23.63
N TYR A 591 19.04 15.83 -22.30
CA TYR A 591 18.47 16.83 -21.40
C TYR A 591 19.41 17.06 -20.22
N LEU A 592 19.63 18.31 -19.84
CA LEU A 592 20.16 18.67 -18.52
C LEU A 592 18.97 18.73 -17.56
N VAL A 593 18.97 17.89 -16.54
CA VAL A 593 17.87 17.73 -15.59
C VAL A 593 18.39 17.65 -14.16
N PRO A 594 17.59 18.06 -13.15
CA PRO A 594 17.93 17.76 -11.77
C PRO A 594 17.92 16.23 -11.57
N TYR A 595 18.82 15.70 -10.75
CA TYR A 595 18.95 14.24 -10.64
C TYR A 595 17.66 13.48 -10.30
N PRO A 596 16.66 13.98 -9.54
CA PRO A 596 15.44 13.21 -9.26
C PRO A 596 14.66 12.84 -10.52
N ALA A 597 14.89 13.55 -11.64
CA ALA A 597 14.24 13.28 -12.91
C ALA A 597 14.65 11.93 -13.54
N ILE A 598 15.80 11.34 -13.16
CA ILE A 598 16.23 10.04 -13.69
C ILE A 598 15.56 8.85 -12.99
N ILE A 599 14.87 9.11 -11.88
CA ILE A 599 14.13 8.09 -11.14
C ILE A 599 12.71 8.04 -11.71
N ALA A 600 12.38 6.97 -12.42
CA ALA A 600 11.06 6.82 -13.02
C ALA A 600 9.96 6.85 -11.94
N GLN A 601 8.95 7.70 -12.12
CA GLN A 601 7.88 7.83 -11.14
C GLN A 601 7.04 6.55 -11.07
N PRO A 602 6.61 6.13 -9.87
CA PRO A 602 5.81 4.92 -9.73
C PRO A 602 4.45 5.04 -10.43
N GLY A 603 4.04 3.96 -11.11
CA GLY A 603 2.66 3.75 -11.53
C GLY A 603 1.72 3.39 -10.37
N GLY A 604 0.45 3.09 -10.68
CA GLY A 604 -0.58 2.71 -9.71
C GLY A 604 -0.33 1.39 -8.95
N GLU A 605 -1.36 0.90 -8.26
CA GLU A 605 -1.26 -0.28 -7.38
C GLU A 605 -0.66 -1.53 -8.06
N HIS A 606 0.03 -2.35 -7.27
CA HIS A 606 0.59 -3.60 -7.76
C HIS A 606 -0.49 -4.65 -7.99
N HIS A 607 -0.59 -5.13 -9.23
CA HIS A 607 -1.57 -6.15 -9.63
C HIS A 607 -0.96 -7.55 -9.81
N GLY A 608 0.36 -7.70 -9.71
CA GLY A 608 1.07 -8.96 -9.89
C GLY A 608 1.25 -9.33 -11.37
N GLY A 609 2.26 -8.73 -12.03
CA GLY A 609 2.47 -8.81 -13.49
C GLY A 609 2.90 -10.17 -14.08
N GLY A 610 3.25 -11.16 -13.25
CA GLY A 610 3.45 -12.55 -13.72
C GLY A 610 4.61 -12.79 -14.70
N ALA A 611 5.69 -11.99 -14.63
CA ALA A 611 6.89 -12.18 -15.44
C ALA A 611 7.80 -13.29 -14.86
N VAL A 612 8.53 -13.99 -15.75
CA VAL A 612 9.67 -14.83 -15.40
C VAL A 612 10.92 -14.07 -15.79
N ILE A 613 11.84 -13.88 -14.85
CA ILE A 613 13.05 -13.08 -15.04
C ILE A 613 14.26 -13.91 -14.64
N ARG A 614 15.28 -13.93 -15.50
CA ARG A 614 16.61 -14.50 -15.24
C ARG A 614 17.64 -13.39 -15.18
N SER A 615 18.57 -13.51 -14.23
CA SER A 615 19.67 -12.56 -14.05
C SER A 615 21.03 -13.24 -14.04
N GLY A 616 22.02 -12.57 -14.63
CA GLY A 616 23.42 -12.93 -14.52
C GLY A 616 24.32 -11.72 -14.76
N LEU A 617 25.56 -11.82 -14.32
CA LEU A 617 26.55 -10.76 -14.45
C LEU A 617 27.60 -11.12 -15.50
N VAL A 618 28.15 -10.09 -16.15
CA VAL A 618 29.06 -10.23 -17.28
C VAL A 618 30.23 -9.28 -17.11
N GLU A 619 31.46 -9.80 -17.21
CA GLU A 619 32.67 -8.97 -17.24
C GLU A 619 32.77 -8.22 -18.57
N HIS A 620 32.64 -8.93 -19.70
CA HIS A 620 32.74 -8.36 -21.04
C HIS A 620 31.67 -8.92 -21.97
N PHE A 621 31.03 -8.05 -22.78
CA PHE A 621 30.12 -8.50 -23.84
C PHE A 621 30.90 -9.03 -25.04
N THR A 622 31.36 -10.28 -24.94
CA THR A 622 32.01 -10.99 -26.06
C THR A 622 31.01 -11.26 -27.20
N PRO A 623 31.49 -11.49 -28.44
CA PRO A 623 30.62 -11.88 -29.55
C PRO A 623 29.70 -13.07 -29.22
N GLU A 624 30.21 -14.01 -28.41
CA GLU A 624 29.46 -15.21 -28.04
C GLU A 624 28.30 -14.90 -27.07
N ILE A 625 28.56 -14.10 -26.04
CA ILE A 625 27.53 -13.67 -25.08
C ILE A 625 26.47 -12.84 -25.80
N ALA A 626 26.89 -11.89 -26.64
CA ALA A 626 25.98 -11.04 -27.40
C ALA A 626 25.07 -11.85 -28.35
N ARG A 627 25.63 -12.84 -29.04
CA ARG A 627 24.88 -13.76 -29.91
C ARG A 627 23.85 -14.59 -29.13
N ARG A 628 24.23 -15.16 -27.99
CA ARG A 628 23.33 -15.96 -27.14
C ARG A 628 22.25 -15.12 -26.47
N ALA A 629 22.60 -13.92 -25.99
CA ALA A 629 21.64 -12.98 -25.45
C ALA A 629 20.61 -12.58 -26.53
N SER A 630 21.06 -12.18 -27.73
CA SER A 630 20.18 -11.88 -28.86
C SER A 630 19.24 -13.04 -29.24
N ALA A 631 19.70 -14.29 -29.13
CA ALA A 631 18.88 -15.47 -29.38
C ALA A 631 17.67 -15.60 -28.41
N LEU A 632 17.76 -15.07 -27.19
CA LEU A 632 16.64 -15.04 -26.24
C LEU A 632 15.47 -14.19 -26.77
N LEU A 633 15.76 -13.07 -27.45
CA LEU A 633 14.73 -12.20 -28.05
C LEU A 633 14.19 -12.79 -29.35
N SER A 634 15.08 -13.26 -30.24
CA SER A 634 14.67 -13.72 -31.58
C SER A 634 13.88 -15.04 -31.53
N SER A 635 14.09 -15.87 -30.50
CA SER A 635 13.28 -17.06 -30.23
C SER A 635 11.89 -16.75 -29.63
N GLY A 636 11.66 -15.52 -29.14
CA GLY A 636 10.47 -15.15 -28.38
C GLY A 636 10.44 -15.69 -26.94
N ALA A 637 11.53 -16.30 -26.46
CA ALA A 637 11.64 -16.78 -25.09
C ALA A 637 11.60 -15.63 -24.07
N ALA A 638 12.34 -14.56 -24.38
CA ALA A 638 12.29 -13.28 -23.70
C ALA A 638 11.52 -12.26 -24.53
N ASN A 639 10.63 -11.50 -23.89
CA ASN A 639 9.98 -10.34 -24.49
C ASN A 639 10.83 -9.07 -24.34
N LEU A 640 11.78 -9.09 -23.41
CA LEU A 640 12.63 -7.98 -23.06
C LEU A 640 14.00 -8.50 -22.60
N LEU A 641 15.06 -7.87 -23.09
CA LEU A 641 16.37 -7.92 -22.47
C LEU A 641 16.70 -6.56 -21.87
N GLN A 642 17.29 -6.55 -20.69
CA GLN A 642 17.89 -5.36 -20.12
C GLN A 642 19.36 -5.66 -19.82
N VAL A 643 20.24 -4.77 -20.25
CA VAL A 643 21.66 -4.77 -19.92
C VAL A 643 21.96 -3.50 -19.16
N ARG A 644 22.40 -3.63 -17.92
CA ARG A 644 22.76 -2.48 -17.08
C ARG A 644 24.27 -2.39 -16.96
N SER A 645 24.86 -1.25 -17.29
CA SER A 645 26.28 -1.02 -17.00
C SER A 645 26.53 -0.94 -15.50
N VAL A 646 27.49 -1.72 -15.05
CA VAL A 646 28.10 -1.73 -13.72
C VAL A 646 29.56 -1.26 -13.90
N GLY A 647 30.53 -1.79 -13.18
CA GLY A 647 31.92 -1.33 -13.26
C GLY A 647 32.16 0.02 -12.58
N GLY A 648 33.28 0.66 -12.92
CA GLY A 648 33.70 1.94 -12.32
C GLY A 648 33.93 1.80 -10.81
N ALA A 649 33.39 2.74 -10.02
CA ALA A 649 33.51 2.75 -8.57
C ALA A 649 32.98 1.47 -7.89
N VAL A 650 32.06 0.72 -8.53
CA VAL A 650 31.64 -0.60 -8.02
C VAL A 650 32.83 -1.56 -7.94
N ASN A 651 33.76 -1.49 -8.90
CA ASN A 651 34.93 -2.37 -9.00
C ASN A 651 36.14 -1.88 -8.18
N ASP A 652 36.09 -0.65 -7.64
CA ASP A 652 37.12 -0.13 -6.75
C ASP A 652 37.04 -0.79 -5.35
N VAL A 653 35.91 -1.42 -5.01
CA VAL A 653 35.66 -2.07 -3.71
C VAL A 653 36.08 -3.55 -3.74
N PRO A 654 36.86 -4.05 -2.75
CA PRO A 654 37.22 -5.46 -2.67
C PRO A 654 36.00 -6.39 -2.60
N SER A 655 36.08 -7.55 -3.26
CA SER A 655 34.98 -8.54 -3.32
C SER A 655 34.61 -9.15 -1.97
N ASP A 656 35.48 -9.08 -0.97
CA ASP A 656 35.26 -9.56 0.39
C ASP A 656 34.90 -8.46 1.40
N ALA A 657 34.83 -7.20 0.97
CA ALA A 657 34.53 -6.05 1.85
C ALA A 657 33.12 -6.10 2.46
N MET A 658 32.20 -6.82 1.80
CA MET A 658 30.82 -7.03 2.22
C MET A 658 30.25 -8.32 1.63
N ALA A 659 29.02 -8.67 1.98
CA ALA A 659 28.39 -9.90 1.50
C ALA A 659 28.11 -9.92 -0.01
N TYR A 660 27.96 -8.76 -0.65
CA TYR A 660 27.85 -8.66 -2.11
C TYR A 660 29.23 -8.85 -2.75
N PRO A 661 29.48 -9.98 -3.45
CA PRO A 661 30.82 -10.38 -3.86
C PRO A 661 31.20 -9.93 -5.29
N HIS A 662 30.21 -9.53 -6.10
CA HIS A 662 30.37 -9.32 -7.53
C HIS A 662 30.91 -7.93 -7.87
N ARG A 663 32.23 -7.78 -7.77
CA ARG A 663 32.97 -6.51 -7.89
C ARG A 663 33.89 -6.44 -9.11
N THR A 664 33.84 -7.39 -10.03
CA THR A 664 34.68 -7.40 -11.24
C THR A 664 33.87 -7.21 -12.52
N GLN A 665 32.57 -7.53 -12.47
CA GLN A 665 31.68 -7.55 -13.63
C GLN A 665 31.28 -6.13 -14.05
N ASN A 666 31.33 -5.85 -15.36
CA ASN A 666 30.94 -4.54 -15.91
C ASN A 666 29.47 -4.46 -16.30
N PHE A 667 28.72 -5.57 -16.28
CA PHE A 667 27.32 -5.57 -16.70
C PHE A 667 26.43 -6.53 -15.92
N SER A 668 25.17 -6.14 -15.78
CA SER A 668 24.07 -7.01 -15.33
C SER A 668 23.14 -7.28 -16.50
N LEU A 669 23.08 -8.54 -16.95
CA LEU A 669 22.19 -9.02 -18.00
C LEU A 669 20.91 -9.60 -17.38
N ILE A 670 19.77 -9.14 -17.88
CA ILE A 670 18.44 -9.51 -17.41
C ILE A 670 17.60 -9.94 -18.61
N ALA A 671 16.98 -11.10 -18.55
CA ALA A 671 16.02 -11.57 -19.54
C ALA A 671 14.65 -11.76 -18.91
N ALA A 672 13.63 -11.09 -19.45
CA ALA A 672 12.26 -11.20 -18.97
C ALA A 672 11.34 -11.85 -20.01
N GLY A 673 10.74 -12.97 -19.62
CA GLY A 673 9.76 -13.73 -20.38
C GLY A 673 8.39 -13.76 -19.71
N SER A 674 7.47 -14.46 -20.35
CA SER A 674 6.16 -14.77 -19.78
C SER A 674 6.18 -16.15 -19.12
N ARG A 675 5.20 -16.46 -18.27
CA ARG A 675 5.04 -17.83 -17.75
C ARG A 675 4.89 -18.88 -18.86
N GLY A 676 4.30 -18.52 -19.99
CA GLY A 676 4.13 -19.45 -21.12
C GLY A 676 5.42 -19.73 -21.89
N SER A 677 6.47 -18.91 -21.71
CA SER A 677 7.77 -19.08 -22.36
C SER A 677 8.88 -19.50 -21.39
N ALA A 678 8.54 -19.86 -20.16
CA ALA A 678 9.48 -20.15 -19.08
C ALA A 678 10.47 -21.27 -19.44
N ASP A 679 9.97 -22.43 -19.88
CA ASP A 679 10.82 -23.59 -20.19
C ASP A 679 11.83 -23.30 -21.33
N VAL A 680 11.40 -22.52 -22.33
CA VAL A 680 12.26 -22.12 -23.45
C VAL A 680 13.30 -21.08 -23.00
N LEU A 681 12.88 -20.13 -22.16
CA LEU A 681 13.78 -19.16 -21.53
C LEU A 681 14.84 -19.88 -20.72
N ASP A 682 14.46 -20.86 -19.91
CA ASP A 682 15.37 -21.64 -19.06
C ASP A 682 16.37 -22.45 -19.90
N ALA A 683 15.89 -23.19 -20.91
CA ALA A 683 16.76 -23.99 -21.77
C ALA A 683 17.79 -23.15 -22.55
N LEU A 684 17.44 -21.92 -22.95
CA LEU A 684 18.39 -21.01 -23.60
C LEU A 684 19.28 -20.29 -22.58
N TRP A 685 18.75 -19.96 -21.42
CA TRP A 685 19.51 -19.33 -20.35
C TRP A 685 20.59 -20.27 -19.80
N ASP A 686 20.29 -21.56 -19.64
CA ASP A 686 21.25 -22.57 -19.20
C ASP A 686 22.43 -22.75 -20.17
N GLN A 687 22.23 -22.44 -21.45
CA GLN A 687 23.31 -22.43 -22.45
C GLN A 687 24.17 -21.16 -22.40
N LEU A 688 23.65 -20.07 -21.83
CA LEU A 688 24.36 -18.81 -21.63
C LEU A 688 25.06 -18.77 -20.27
N ARG A 689 24.44 -19.37 -19.26
CA ARG A 689 24.84 -19.38 -17.85
C ARG A 689 26.32 -19.70 -17.60
N PRO A 690 26.98 -20.67 -18.27
CA PRO A 690 28.41 -20.94 -18.07
C PRO A 690 29.36 -19.82 -18.50
N LEU A 691 28.86 -18.84 -19.26
CA LEU A 691 29.60 -17.66 -19.71
C LEU A 691 29.37 -16.44 -18.81
N LEU A 692 28.50 -16.56 -17.81
CA LEU A 692 28.17 -15.51 -16.85
C LEU A 692 28.99 -15.73 -15.58
N ASP A 693 29.30 -14.65 -14.87
CA ASP A 693 30.08 -14.69 -13.64
C ASP A 693 29.27 -14.11 -12.47
N GLY A 694 28.42 -14.98 -11.90
CA GLY A 694 27.53 -14.63 -10.80
C GLY A 694 26.20 -14.02 -11.24
N MET A 695 25.45 -13.49 -10.28
CA MET A 695 24.11 -12.97 -10.52
C MET A 695 23.72 -11.86 -9.54
N TYR A 696 22.81 -10.98 -9.97
CA TYR A 696 22.22 -9.99 -9.06
C TYR A 696 20.83 -10.47 -8.60
N LEU A 697 20.75 -10.86 -7.32
CA LEU A 697 19.58 -11.54 -6.74
C LEU A 697 18.26 -10.76 -6.87
N ASN A 698 18.30 -9.43 -6.96
CA ASN A 698 17.11 -8.60 -7.04
C ASN A 698 16.38 -8.70 -8.39
N PHE A 699 17.01 -9.24 -9.44
CA PHE A 699 16.41 -9.49 -10.75
C PHE A 699 16.19 -10.97 -11.06
N GLU A 700 16.15 -11.84 -10.05
CA GLU A 700 15.91 -13.27 -10.25
C GLU A 700 14.53 -13.71 -9.75
N THR A 701 13.88 -14.55 -10.55
CA THR A 701 12.62 -15.22 -10.18
C THR A 701 12.79 -16.70 -9.87
N ASP A 702 13.89 -17.31 -10.31
CA ASP A 702 14.25 -18.67 -9.96
C ASP A 702 14.56 -18.78 -8.45
N THR A 703 13.97 -19.79 -7.83
CA THR A 703 14.06 -20.07 -6.40
C THR A 703 14.87 -21.33 -6.12
N HIS A 704 15.42 -22.00 -7.14
CA HIS A 704 16.19 -23.22 -6.94
C HIS A 704 17.44 -22.97 -6.06
N PRO A 705 17.76 -23.88 -5.11
CA PRO A 705 18.91 -23.73 -4.23
C PRO A 705 20.25 -23.57 -4.95
N ASP A 706 20.38 -24.13 -6.16
CA ASP A 706 21.62 -24.06 -6.95
C ASP A 706 21.98 -22.64 -7.40
N ARG A 707 21.02 -21.70 -7.38
CA ARG A 707 21.28 -20.28 -7.62
C ARG A 707 22.04 -19.64 -6.45
N LEU A 708 22.05 -20.29 -5.28
CA LEU A 708 22.67 -19.74 -4.07
C LEU A 708 24.16 -19.48 -4.23
N THR A 709 24.88 -20.41 -4.85
CA THR A 709 26.32 -20.32 -5.08
C THR A 709 26.70 -19.27 -6.11
N GLU A 710 25.75 -18.86 -6.95
CA GLU A 710 25.98 -17.81 -7.96
C GLU A 710 25.77 -16.42 -7.38
N ALA A 711 24.82 -16.26 -6.46
CA ALA A 711 24.64 -15.00 -5.73
C ALA A 711 25.73 -14.82 -4.65
N PHE A 712 26.19 -15.92 -4.06
CA PHE A 712 27.22 -15.95 -3.04
C PHE A 712 28.23 -17.08 -3.34
N PRO A 713 29.32 -16.81 -4.08
CA PRO A 713 30.39 -17.76 -4.26
C PRO A 713 31.20 -17.92 -2.97
N GLU A 714 32.00 -18.99 -2.88
CA GLU A 714 32.92 -19.18 -1.77
C GLU A 714 34.08 -18.16 -1.81
N PRO A 715 34.61 -17.71 -0.65
CA PRO A 715 34.27 -18.13 0.71
C PRO A 715 33.08 -17.38 1.35
N ALA A 716 32.40 -16.48 0.62
CA ALA A 716 31.35 -15.63 1.18
C ALA A 716 30.15 -16.44 1.68
N LEU A 717 29.74 -17.47 0.94
CA LEU A 717 28.63 -18.34 1.35
C LEU A 717 28.91 -19.07 2.67
N SER A 718 30.09 -19.66 2.84
CA SER A 718 30.47 -20.30 4.10
C SER A 718 30.43 -19.32 5.27
N ARG A 719 30.93 -18.09 5.09
CA ARG A 719 30.85 -17.04 6.12
C ARG A 719 29.41 -16.69 6.44
N LEU A 720 28.56 -16.49 5.43
CA LEU A 720 27.14 -16.17 5.62
C LEU A 720 26.39 -17.27 6.38
N ARG A 721 26.65 -18.55 6.08
CA ARG A 721 26.05 -19.69 6.80
C ARG A 721 26.47 -19.75 8.26
N ALA A 722 27.74 -19.44 8.56
CA ALA A 722 28.24 -19.36 9.93
C ALA A 722 27.58 -18.21 10.71
N LEU A 723 27.46 -17.03 10.09
CA LEU A 723 26.75 -15.89 10.68
C LEU A 723 25.25 -16.18 10.85
N LYS A 724 24.63 -16.90 9.92
CA LYS A 724 23.20 -17.26 9.99
C LYS A 724 22.96 -18.16 11.21
N ARG A 725 23.85 -19.11 11.49
CA ARG A 725 23.80 -19.92 12.72
C ARG A 725 23.89 -19.07 14.00
N ARG A 726 24.63 -17.96 13.98
CA ARG A 726 24.75 -17.05 15.13
C ARG A 726 23.52 -16.16 15.33
N TYR A 727 23.03 -15.53 14.26
CA TYR A 727 21.99 -14.49 14.37
C TYR A 727 20.55 -15.00 14.14
N ASP A 728 20.39 -16.11 13.40
CA ASP A 728 19.09 -16.73 13.10
C ASP A 728 19.22 -18.28 12.99
N PRO A 729 19.57 -18.97 14.09
CA PRO A 729 19.73 -20.43 14.10
C PRO A 729 18.42 -21.16 13.78
N GLY A 730 17.27 -20.55 14.08
CA GLY A 730 15.95 -21.10 13.77
C GLY A 730 15.53 -20.92 12.31
N ASN A 731 16.33 -20.23 11.50
CA ASN A 731 16.04 -19.92 10.10
C ASN A 731 14.66 -19.24 9.93
N VAL A 732 14.33 -18.32 10.84
CA VAL A 732 13.08 -17.54 10.86
C VAL A 732 12.95 -16.74 9.57
N PHE A 733 14.04 -16.08 9.15
CA PHE A 733 14.07 -15.31 7.91
C PHE A 733 14.49 -16.18 6.73
N ASN A 734 13.56 -17.01 6.25
CA ASN A 734 13.75 -17.91 5.11
C ASN A 734 12.92 -17.55 3.86
N GLN A 735 11.96 -16.63 3.96
CA GLN A 735 11.20 -16.12 2.82
C GLN A 735 11.94 -14.97 2.13
N ASN A 736 13.18 -15.24 1.72
CA ASN A 736 14.06 -14.35 0.96
C ASN A 736 14.93 -15.24 0.04
N PHE A 737 16.03 -14.72 -0.50
CA PHE A 737 17.02 -15.58 -1.14
C PHE A 737 17.77 -16.36 -0.06
N ALA A 738 17.19 -17.49 0.34
CA ALA A 738 17.43 -18.13 1.63
C ALA A 738 18.84 -18.69 1.76
N ILE A 739 19.52 -18.29 2.83
CA ILE A 739 20.79 -18.85 3.27
C ILE A 739 20.51 -19.74 4.48
N PRO A 740 20.68 -21.07 4.39
CA PRO A 740 20.49 -21.94 5.55
C PRO A 740 21.62 -21.73 6.58
N PRO A 741 21.37 -21.90 7.89
CA PRO A 741 22.45 -21.93 8.87
C PRO A 741 23.40 -23.12 8.62
N ALA A 742 24.66 -22.99 9.01
CA ALA A 742 25.62 -24.10 8.91
C ALA A 742 25.15 -25.33 9.73
N GLU A 743 25.24 -26.53 9.14
CA GLU A 743 24.90 -27.79 9.81
C GLU A 743 25.84 -28.08 10.98
N GLU A 744 25.33 -28.74 12.04
CA GLU A 744 26.17 -29.33 13.07
C GLU A 744 26.94 -30.51 12.47
N LEU A 745 28.28 -30.43 12.47
CA LEU A 745 29.11 -31.62 12.35
C LEU A 745 28.75 -32.51 13.55
N ARG A 746 27.92 -33.53 13.33
CA ARG A 746 27.79 -34.63 14.28
C ARG A 746 29.16 -35.30 14.33
N GLU A 747 29.86 -35.18 15.46
CA GLU A 747 31.00 -36.05 15.75
C GLU A 747 30.49 -37.49 15.66
N VAL A 748 30.89 -38.18 14.60
CA VAL A 748 30.74 -39.63 14.50
C VAL A 748 31.78 -40.20 15.46
N GLY A 749 31.33 -40.50 16.68
CA GLY A 749 32.13 -41.15 17.71
C GLY A 749 32.52 -42.58 17.36
#